data_AF-A0A929CCY7-F1
#
_entry.id   AF-A0A929CCY7-F1
#
_cell.length_a   1.000
_cell.length_b   1.000
_cell.length_c   1.000
_cell.angle_alpha   90.00
_cell.angle_beta   90.00
_cell.angle_gamma   90.00
#
_symmetry.space_group_name_H-M   'P 1'
#
loop_
_entity.id
_entity.type
_entity.pdbx_description
1 polymer ?
#
loop_
_entity_poly.entity_id
_entity_poly.type
_entity_poly.pdbx_seq_one_letter_code
_entity_poly.pdbx_strand_id
1 'polypeptide(L)'
;PEELVQRPHNYTIVDEVDSVLIDDARTPLIISGPTPQGEEHEFHELKPLVQKLYSAQKNYVTKILSEAKKLLADENNDENQKEGAKLLLRAHHGLPKNTALIKFLSEPGVRAKMQKTENFYMAEQSKKMYIIDDELFFVIEEKNNSIDLREKGVDIFTQDTGDANFYLLPDIGSEIAEMEKSKLSETAMLEKKSEMIREYSMKSERVHSVNQLLKAYALFEKDVEYVIMDNKIKIVDEQTGRIMEGRRYSDGLHQAIEAKENVKVEASTQTYATITLQNYFRMYKKLAGMTGTAETEAGEFWDIYKLDCIVIPTNRPIVRNDSQDLIFKTKREKYNAVIDEVEALVKAGRPVLVGTTSVETSELLARMLGRKNIKHNVLNAKLHKKEADVVAEAGMAGSVTIATNMAGRGTDIKLGAGVKEAGGLAIIGTERHDSRRVDRQLRGRAGRQGDPGSSQFFVALEDDLMRMFGSERISKIMDRLGLKEGEVIQHSMITKSIERAQRKVEENNFGIRKRLLEYDDVMNAQREVIYKKRRHALHGERLAVDLMNMMYDVGEQITIDAQDQDDFDGFKMDLITSLGIETPISEKEFMDDNSTVIADKIFDVVIKSYKDKAAIIAKNAYPVIKGVYENNTQYENILVPVTDGVKTIQIIANLKRSYESEGKDVVLSIEKGITLGMIDDSWKEHLRELDDLKQSVQSATYEQKDPLLIYKLESFNLFKIMIQKINNDVVSFLVKGNLPVQDPDAVREAQAPRGIDHSRLKEERTDLLSQAHSDTQGPRKTAPVTRTEKKYGRNDKVKVQYNDGRVA
;
A
#
# COMPACT_ATOMS: atom_id res chain seq x y z
N PRO A 1 11.98 14.84 -21.52
CA PRO A 1 12.78 13.59 -21.64
C PRO A 1 14.04 13.57 -20.75
N GLU A 2 14.78 14.68 -20.69
CA GLU A 2 16.07 14.76 -19.98
C GLU A 2 15.95 14.64 -18.45
N GLU A 3 14.76 14.87 -17.89
CA GLU A 3 14.46 14.68 -16.47
C GLU A 3 14.32 13.20 -16.05
N LEU A 4 14.26 12.27 -17.00
CA LEU A 4 14.19 10.84 -16.70
C LEU A 4 15.52 10.35 -16.10
N VAL A 5 15.48 9.90 -14.85
CA VAL A 5 16.66 9.43 -14.11
C VAL A 5 17.00 7.96 -14.38
N GLN A 6 16.02 7.16 -14.83
CA GLN A 6 16.18 5.74 -15.09
C GLN A 6 16.39 5.44 -16.58
N ARG A 7 17.14 4.37 -16.84
CA ARG A 7 17.33 3.76 -18.18
C ARG A 7 16.44 2.52 -18.28
N PRO A 8 16.31 1.89 -19.47
CA PRO A 8 15.57 0.64 -19.61
C PRO A 8 15.99 -0.43 -18.59
N HIS A 9 15.00 -1.12 -18.01
CA HIS A 9 15.18 -2.15 -17.00
C HIS A 9 15.79 -3.43 -17.61
N ASN A 10 17.12 -3.59 -17.46
CA ASN A 10 17.85 -4.68 -18.10
C ASN A 10 18.05 -5.90 -17.18
N TYR A 11 18.77 -5.74 -16.08
CA TYR A 11 19.08 -6.82 -15.16
C TYR A 11 19.08 -6.31 -13.72
N THR A 12 18.50 -7.09 -12.81
CA THR A 12 18.57 -6.83 -11.38
C THR A 12 18.90 -8.11 -10.61
N ILE A 13 19.67 -7.93 -9.53
CA ILE A 13 19.97 -8.96 -8.55
C ILE A 13 19.48 -8.42 -7.21
N VAL A 14 18.46 -9.05 -6.66
CA VAL A 14 17.84 -8.64 -5.40
C VAL A 14 18.55 -9.37 -4.26
N ASP A 15 19.28 -8.62 -3.44
CA ASP A 15 19.78 -9.14 -2.17
C ASP A 15 18.64 -9.24 -1.17
N GLU A 16 18.68 -10.25 -0.29
CA GLU A 16 17.60 -10.55 0.65
C GLU A 16 16.23 -10.69 -0.05
N VAL A 17 16.22 -11.44 -1.17
CA VAL A 17 15.09 -11.52 -2.11
C VAL A 17 13.77 -11.96 -1.46
N ASP A 18 13.83 -12.76 -0.41
CA ASP A 18 12.65 -13.17 0.35
C ASP A 18 12.01 -12.01 1.11
N SER A 19 12.79 -11.04 1.58
CA SER A 19 12.16 -9.87 2.19
C SER A 19 11.68 -8.88 1.16
N VAL A 20 12.44 -8.63 0.10
CA VAL A 20 12.03 -7.64 -0.91
C VAL A 20 10.85 -8.13 -1.75
N LEU A 21 10.86 -9.38 -2.21
CA LEU A 21 9.86 -9.89 -3.14
C LEU A 21 8.68 -10.61 -2.48
N ILE A 22 8.73 -10.86 -1.16
CA ILE A 22 7.66 -11.52 -0.40
C ILE A 22 7.18 -10.65 0.77
N ASP A 23 8.08 -10.19 1.65
CA ASP A 23 7.66 -9.35 2.79
C ASP A 23 7.20 -7.96 2.35
N ASP A 24 8.02 -7.26 1.57
CA ASP A 24 7.75 -5.89 1.13
C ASP A 24 6.72 -5.86 0.00
N ALA A 25 6.53 -6.98 -0.71
CA ALA A 25 5.60 -7.09 -1.82
C ALA A 25 4.11 -7.10 -1.41
N ARG A 26 3.79 -6.84 -0.14
CA ARG A 26 2.40 -6.74 0.34
C ARG A 26 1.81 -5.35 0.15
N THR A 27 2.62 -4.34 -0.17
CA THR A 27 2.16 -2.97 -0.43
C THR A 27 2.63 -2.50 -1.78
N PRO A 28 1.75 -1.79 -2.51
CA PRO A 28 2.16 -1.09 -3.71
C PRO A 28 2.98 0.16 -3.34
N LEU A 29 3.85 0.57 -4.26
CA LEU A 29 4.52 1.86 -4.22
C LEU A 29 3.58 2.92 -4.78
N ILE A 30 3.27 3.95 -3.99
CA ILE A 30 2.32 4.99 -4.38
C ILE A 30 2.96 6.37 -4.25
N ILE A 31 2.73 7.18 -5.28
CA ILE A 31 3.04 8.60 -5.28
C ILE A 31 1.72 9.35 -5.26
N SER A 32 1.54 10.20 -4.26
CA SER A 32 0.34 11.03 -4.14
C SER A 32 0.68 12.51 -4.03
N GLY A 33 -0.24 13.37 -4.47
CA GLY A 33 -0.15 14.82 -4.38
C GLY A 33 -1.36 15.44 -3.68
N PRO A 34 -1.26 16.68 -3.19
CA PRO A 34 -2.35 17.34 -2.47
C PRO A 34 -3.57 17.56 -3.37
N THR A 35 -4.77 17.39 -2.80
CA THR A 35 -6.03 17.72 -3.47
C THR A 35 -6.35 19.23 -3.33
N PRO A 36 -7.01 19.85 -4.32
CA PRO A 36 -7.35 21.29 -4.27
C PRO A 36 -8.35 21.69 -3.17
N GLN A 37 -9.09 20.74 -2.59
CA GLN A 37 -10.18 20.98 -1.62
C GLN A 37 -9.90 20.41 -0.22
N GLY A 38 -8.69 19.91 0.06
CA GLY A 38 -8.39 19.11 1.25
C GLY A 38 -8.22 19.84 2.59
N GLU A 39 -8.77 21.06 2.80
CA GLU A 39 -8.64 21.78 4.08
C GLU A 39 -9.85 21.63 5.03
N GLU A 40 -11.01 21.17 4.55
CA GLU A 40 -12.19 20.92 5.40
C GLU A 40 -12.24 19.44 5.79
N HIS A 41 -11.72 19.10 6.97
CA HIS A 41 -11.76 17.74 7.49
C HIS A 41 -12.79 17.58 8.62
N GLU A 42 -13.85 16.82 8.35
CA GLU A 42 -14.88 16.43 9.34
C GLU A 42 -14.29 15.62 10.52
N PHE A 43 -13.05 15.12 10.43
CA PHE A 43 -12.42 14.33 11.49
C PHE A 43 -12.39 15.00 12.86
N HIS A 44 -12.20 16.32 12.91
CA HIS A 44 -12.22 17.05 14.19
C HIS A 44 -13.61 17.10 14.82
N GLU A 45 -14.65 17.18 14.00
CA GLU A 45 -16.06 17.23 14.44
C GLU A 45 -16.57 15.83 14.81
N LEU A 46 -16.15 14.80 14.08
CA LEU A 46 -16.57 13.40 14.28
C LEU A 46 -15.80 12.72 15.43
N LYS A 47 -14.59 13.17 15.76
CA LYS A 47 -13.74 12.57 16.78
C LYS A 47 -14.44 12.37 18.14
N PRO A 48 -15.13 13.38 18.73
CA PRO A 48 -15.79 13.22 20.04
C PRO A 48 -16.85 12.11 20.02
N LEU A 49 -17.59 11.98 18.92
CA LEU A 49 -18.63 10.96 18.75
C LEU A 49 -18.01 9.55 18.74
N VAL A 50 -16.96 9.35 17.94
CA VAL A 50 -16.26 8.05 17.87
C VAL A 50 -15.56 7.70 19.19
N GLN A 51 -15.00 8.70 19.89
CA GLN A 51 -14.40 8.49 21.20
C GLN A 51 -15.43 8.03 22.24
N LYS A 52 -16.64 8.60 22.21
CA LYS A 52 -17.75 8.19 23.07
C LYS A 52 -18.22 6.77 22.75
N LEU A 53 -18.39 6.43 21.48
CA LEU A 53 -18.70 5.08 20.99
C LEU A 53 -17.68 4.04 21.50
N TYR A 54 -16.39 4.31 21.30
CA TYR A 54 -15.31 3.42 21.76
C TYR A 54 -15.31 3.25 23.29
N SER A 55 -15.57 4.33 24.02
CA SER A 55 -15.66 4.30 25.49
C SER A 55 -16.86 3.48 25.97
N ALA A 56 -18.02 3.59 25.29
CA ALA A 56 -19.21 2.81 25.58
C ALA A 56 -18.96 1.31 25.38
N GLN A 57 -18.34 0.93 24.26
CA GLN A 57 -17.91 -0.44 23.99
C GLN A 57 -16.95 -0.96 25.08
N LYS A 58 -15.92 -0.19 25.44
CA LYS A 58 -14.95 -0.58 26.46
C LYS A 58 -15.58 -0.83 27.82
N ASN A 59 -16.51 0.02 28.23
CA ASN A 59 -17.24 -0.13 29.49
C ASN A 59 -18.15 -1.37 29.46
N TYR A 60 -18.86 -1.58 28.36
CA TYR A 60 -19.71 -2.75 28.17
C TYR A 60 -18.91 -4.05 28.20
N VAL A 61 -17.82 -4.14 27.43
CA VAL A 61 -16.93 -5.32 27.40
C VAL A 61 -16.34 -5.62 28.78
N THR A 62 -15.93 -4.59 29.52
CA THR A 62 -15.40 -4.77 30.89
C THR A 62 -16.46 -5.35 31.84
N LYS A 63 -17.71 -4.88 31.73
CA LYS A 63 -18.84 -5.39 32.53
C LYS A 63 -19.15 -6.86 32.20
N ILE A 64 -19.35 -7.18 30.92
CA ILE A 64 -19.69 -8.56 30.52
C ILE A 64 -18.54 -9.53 30.78
N LEU A 65 -17.28 -9.09 30.70
CA LEU A 65 -16.14 -9.93 31.05
C LEU A 65 -16.11 -10.26 32.56
N SER A 66 -16.45 -9.30 33.42
CA SER A 66 -16.57 -9.56 34.86
C SER A 66 -17.72 -10.52 35.17
N GLU A 67 -18.83 -10.42 34.43
CA GLU A 67 -19.99 -11.30 34.59
C GLU A 67 -19.70 -12.71 34.06
N ALA A 68 -19.07 -12.83 32.89
CA ALA A 68 -18.60 -14.09 32.35
C ALA A 68 -17.69 -14.83 33.33
N LYS A 69 -16.75 -14.13 33.98
CA LYS A 69 -15.88 -14.70 35.03
C LYS A 69 -16.67 -15.25 36.22
N LYS A 70 -17.71 -14.55 36.66
CA LYS A 70 -18.57 -14.99 37.78
C LYS A 70 -19.39 -16.22 37.41
N LEU A 71 -20.04 -16.20 36.24
CA LEU A 71 -20.88 -17.30 35.77
C LEU A 71 -20.07 -18.57 35.46
N LEU A 72 -18.89 -18.42 34.87
CA LEU A 72 -18.01 -19.55 34.55
C LEU A 72 -17.34 -20.17 35.78
N ALA A 73 -17.27 -19.45 36.90
CA ALA A 73 -16.79 -19.98 38.18
C ALA A 73 -17.80 -20.91 38.88
N ASP A 74 -19.09 -20.84 38.53
CA ASP A 74 -20.13 -21.71 39.05
C ASP A 74 -20.22 -23.00 38.22
N GLU A 75 -19.38 -23.99 38.56
CA GLU A 75 -19.27 -25.26 37.81
C GLU A 75 -20.52 -26.16 37.93
N ASN A 76 -21.44 -25.88 38.86
CA ASN A 76 -22.60 -26.74 39.15
C ASN A 76 -23.86 -26.37 38.35
N ASN A 77 -23.84 -25.28 37.59
CA ASN A 77 -25.00 -24.81 36.83
C ASN A 77 -24.67 -24.72 35.33
N ASP A 78 -25.16 -25.69 34.56
CA ASP A 78 -24.98 -25.77 33.11
C ASP A 78 -25.52 -24.56 32.34
N GLU A 79 -26.55 -23.87 32.87
CA GLU A 79 -27.13 -22.68 32.27
C GLU A 79 -26.21 -21.47 32.47
N ASN A 80 -25.67 -21.30 33.68
CA ASN A 80 -24.65 -20.28 33.98
C ASN A 80 -23.38 -20.49 33.12
N GLN A 81 -22.97 -21.74 32.91
CA GLN A 81 -21.81 -22.05 32.07
C GLN A 81 -22.04 -21.65 30.60
N LYS A 82 -23.25 -21.89 30.05
CA LYS A 82 -23.60 -21.50 28.68
C LYS A 82 -23.67 -19.98 28.51
N GLU A 83 -24.36 -19.28 29.41
CA GLU A 83 -24.45 -17.81 29.36
C GLU A 83 -23.09 -17.16 29.61
N GLY A 84 -22.29 -17.68 30.54
CA GLY A 84 -20.92 -17.23 30.77
C GLY A 84 -20.02 -17.39 29.54
N ALA A 85 -20.12 -18.51 28.82
CA ALA A 85 -19.36 -18.72 27.58
C ALA A 85 -19.83 -17.83 26.41
N LYS A 86 -21.12 -17.51 26.35
CA LYS A 86 -21.71 -16.56 25.40
C LYS A 86 -21.21 -15.13 25.64
N LEU A 87 -21.23 -14.67 26.90
CA LEU A 87 -20.67 -13.36 27.27
C LEU A 87 -19.17 -13.28 27.02
N LEU A 88 -18.44 -14.38 27.21
CA LEU A 88 -17.01 -14.47 26.90
C LEU A 88 -16.75 -14.34 25.40
N LEU A 89 -17.53 -15.02 24.55
CA LEU A 89 -17.45 -14.87 23.09
C LEU A 89 -17.76 -13.43 22.66
N ARG A 90 -18.80 -12.82 23.26
CA ARG A 90 -19.15 -11.42 23.00
C ARG A 90 -18.05 -10.45 23.41
N ALA A 91 -17.40 -10.66 24.56
CA ALA A 91 -16.25 -9.87 24.98
C ALA A 91 -15.09 -9.98 23.99
N HIS A 92 -14.87 -11.17 23.41
CA HIS A 92 -13.87 -11.43 22.40
C HIS A 92 -14.14 -10.70 21.08
N HIS A 93 -15.37 -10.74 20.57
CA HIS A 93 -15.77 -9.97 19.38
C HIS A 93 -15.72 -8.46 19.61
N GLY A 94 -15.97 -8.02 20.84
CA GLY A 94 -16.02 -6.60 21.17
C GLY A 94 -14.66 -5.91 21.28
N LEU A 95 -13.72 -6.49 22.05
CA LEU A 95 -12.35 -5.98 22.22
C LEU A 95 -11.35 -7.16 22.41
N PRO A 96 -10.91 -7.82 21.33
CA PRO A 96 -10.08 -9.03 21.41
C PRO A 96 -8.69 -8.77 21.99
N LYS A 97 -8.12 -7.57 21.78
CA LYS A 97 -6.82 -7.13 22.31
C LYS A 97 -6.85 -6.75 23.81
N ASN A 98 -7.99 -6.88 24.50
CA ASN A 98 -8.09 -6.52 25.91
C ASN A 98 -7.23 -7.45 26.79
N THR A 99 -6.26 -6.87 27.52
CA THR A 99 -5.31 -7.64 28.36
C THR A 99 -5.98 -8.51 29.43
N ALA A 100 -7.08 -8.06 30.03
CA ALA A 100 -7.82 -8.83 31.04
C ALA A 100 -8.60 -10.01 30.45
N LEU A 101 -9.03 -9.90 29.19
CA LEU A 101 -9.63 -10.99 28.41
C LEU A 101 -8.57 -12.01 27.99
N ILE A 102 -7.44 -11.56 27.44
CA ILE A 102 -6.34 -12.42 26.99
C ILE A 102 -5.83 -13.31 28.14
N LYS A 103 -5.64 -12.71 29.32
CA LYS A 103 -5.24 -13.43 30.52
C LYS A 103 -6.26 -14.50 30.92
N PHE A 104 -7.55 -14.16 30.88
CA PHE A 104 -8.63 -15.09 31.24
C PHE A 104 -8.77 -16.24 30.24
N LEU A 105 -8.62 -15.98 28.93
CA LEU A 105 -8.60 -17.02 27.90
C LEU A 105 -7.42 -18.00 28.05
N SER A 106 -6.36 -17.60 28.72
CA SER A 106 -5.18 -18.44 28.99
C SER A 106 -5.36 -19.35 30.21
N GLU A 107 -6.47 -19.21 30.94
CA GLU A 107 -6.82 -20.12 32.04
C GLU A 107 -7.38 -21.47 31.51
N PRO A 108 -7.20 -22.58 32.27
CA PRO A 108 -7.61 -23.91 31.81
C PRO A 108 -9.10 -23.98 31.47
N GLY A 109 -9.43 -24.57 30.32
CA GLY A 109 -10.80 -24.81 29.84
C GLY A 109 -11.53 -23.58 29.29
N VAL A 110 -11.07 -22.36 29.56
CA VAL A 110 -11.80 -21.12 29.21
C VAL A 110 -11.82 -20.89 27.70
N ARG A 111 -10.65 -20.95 27.04
CA ARG A 111 -10.56 -20.80 25.58
C ARG A 111 -11.30 -21.92 24.84
N ALA A 112 -11.25 -23.16 25.34
CA ALA A 112 -11.98 -24.28 24.74
C ALA A 112 -13.50 -24.09 24.84
N LYS A 113 -14.01 -23.59 25.97
CA LYS A 113 -15.43 -23.22 26.13
C LYS A 113 -15.82 -22.12 25.14
N MET A 114 -15.02 -21.07 25.01
CA MET A 114 -15.27 -19.97 24.05
C MET A 114 -15.29 -20.46 22.59
N GLN A 115 -14.28 -21.24 22.17
CA GLN A 115 -14.21 -21.82 20.82
C GLN A 115 -15.39 -22.78 20.53
N LYS A 116 -15.82 -23.57 21.52
CA LYS A 116 -16.99 -24.45 21.36
C LYS A 116 -18.26 -23.63 21.15
N THR A 117 -18.41 -22.53 21.88
CA THR A 117 -19.51 -21.58 21.71
C THR A 117 -19.44 -20.89 20.35
N GLU A 118 -18.25 -20.42 19.94
CA GLU A 118 -18.00 -19.84 18.61
C GLU A 118 -18.42 -20.81 17.50
N ASN A 119 -17.94 -22.05 17.53
CA ASN A 119 -18.31 -23.10 16.56
C ASN A 119 -19.82 -23.37 16.53
N PHE A 120 -20.52 -23.27 17.66
CA PHE A 120 -21.96 -23.44 17.72
C PHE A 120 -22.71 -22.29 17.03
N TYR A 121 -22.25 -21.04 17.20
CA TYR A 121 -22.87 -19.88 16.55
C TYR A 121 -22.45 -19.70 15.09
N MET A 122 -21.26 -20.19 14.72
CA MET A 122 -20.79 -20.29 13.34
C MET A 122 -21.43 -21.46 12.56
N ALA A 123 -22.03 -22.43 13.26
CA ALA A 123 -22.75 -23.53 12.63
C ALA A 123 -23.87 -22.97 11.72
N GLU A 124 -24.15 -23.68 10.62
CA GLU A 124 -25.14 -23.24 9.61
C GLU A 124 -24.81 -21.88 8.96
N GLN A 125 -23.55 -21.63 8.62
CA GLN A 125 -23.06 -20.41 7.96
C GLN A 125 -23.27 -19.14 8.80
N SER A 126 -22.96 -19.18 10.10
CA SER A 126 -23.00 -18.01 11.00
C SER A 126 -24.38 -17.35 11.14
N LYS A 127 -25.48 -18.03 10.77
CA LYS A 127 -26.85 -17.49 10.86
C LYS A 127 -27.26 -17.02 12.24
N LYS A 128 -26.63 -17.52 13.30
CA LYS A 128 -26.95 -17.17 14.69
C LYS A 128 -25.97 -16.15 15.30
N MET A 129 -25.01 -15.65 14.52
CA MET A 129 -23.98 -14.76 15.04
C MET A 129 -24.53 -13.41 15.51
N TYR A 130 -25.63 -12.95 14.91
CA TYR A 130 -26.35 -11.73 15.32
C TYR A 130 -26.72 -11.73 16.82
N ILE A 131 -27.00 -12.89 17.42
CA ILE A 131 -27.30 -13.04 18.87
C ILE A 131 -26.11 -12.60 19.75
N ILE A 132 -24.88 -12.77 19.25
CA ILE A 132 -23.66 -12.35 19.93
C ILE A 132 -23.41 -10.88 19.62
N ASP A 133 -23.44 -10.54 18.35
CA ASP A 133 -22.90 -9.29 17.80
C ASP A 133 -23.82 -8.08 17.98
N ASP A 134 -25.15 -8.22 17.87
CA ASP A 134 -26.11 -7.10 17.92
C ASP A 134 -26.13 -6.40 19.29
N GLU A 135 -25.62 -7.08 20.32
CA GLU A 135 -25.51 -6.52 21.66
C GLU A 135 -24.31 -5.57 21.82
N LEU A 136 -23.35 -5.63 20.91
CA LEU A 136 -22.16 -4.77 20.85
C LEU A 136 -22.45 -3.49 20.07
N PHE A 137 -21.63 -2.47 20.29
CA PHE A 137 -21.70 -1.22 19.51
C PHE A 137 -21.01 -1.37 18.15
N PHE A 138 -19.92 -2.13 18.12
CA PHE A 138 -19.21 -2.56 16.92
C PHE A 138 -18.52 -3.90 17.18
N VAL A 139 -18.18 -4.61 16.11
CA VAL A 139 -17.48 -5.90 16.15
C VAL A 139 -16.12 -5.74 15.51
N ILE A 140 -15.10 -6.32 16.16
CA ILE A 140 -13.73 -6.37 15.64
C ILE A 140 -13.43 -7.79 15.18
N GLU A 141 -13.20 -7.97 13.87
CA GLU A 141 -12.62 -9.22 13.37
C GLU A 141 -11.10 -9.07 13.24
N GLU A 142 -10.39 -9.47 14.28
CA GLU A 142 -8.94 -9.29 14.34
C GLU A 142 -8.17 -10.02 13.24
N LYS A 143 -8.66 -11.18 12.78
CA LYS A 143 -8.02 -11.92 11.67
C LYS A 143 -8.07 -11.16 10.35
N ASN A 144 -9.08 -10.32 10.20
CA ASN A 144 -9.34 -9.56 8.99
C ASN A 144 -9.03 -8.07 9.17
N ASN A 145 -8.67 -7.60 10.38
CA ASN A 145 -8.54 -6.17 10.70
C ASN A 145 -9.75 -5.33 10.23
N SER A 146 -10.94 -5.90 10.27
CA SER A 146 -12.19 -5.21 9.93
C SER A 146 -12.95 -4.81 11.18
N ILE A 147 -13.74 -3.75 11.03
CA ILE A 147 -14.66 -3.28 12.06
C ILE A 147 -16.01 -3.07 11.43
N ASP A 148 -17.03 -3.69 12.03
CA ASP A 148 -18.41 -3.53 11.61
C ASP A 148 -19.19 -2.81 12.71
N LEU A 149 -19.74 -1.65 12.37
CA LEU A 149 -20.65 -0.93 13.26
C LEU A 149 -21.99 -1.69 13.35
N ARG A 150 -22.57 -1.77 14.55
CA ARG A 150 -23.87 -2.41 14.80
C ARG A 150 -24.93 -1.36 15.14
N GLU A 151 -26.21 -1.77 15.17
CA GLU A 151 -27.36 -0.87 15.39
C GLU A 151 -27.20 0.00 16.66
N LYS A 152 -26.79 -0.59 17.79
CA LYS A 152 -26.54 0.17 19.03
C LYS A 152 -25.45 1.23 18.87
N GLY A 153 -24.48 1.00 17.99
CA GLY A 153 -23.45 1.97 17.65
C GLY A 153 -24.02 3.13 16.83
N VAL A 154 -24.88 2.82 15.85
CA VAL A 154 -25.62 3.82 15.07
C VAL A 154 -26.50 4.67 15.99
N ASP A 155 -27.18 4.06 16.96
CA ASP A 155 -28.05 4.76 17.92
C ASP A 155 -27.31 5.84 18.73
N ILE A 156 -26.03 5.61 19.08
CA ILE A 156 -25.22 6.62 19.77
C ILE A 156 -25.02 7.85 18.88
N PHE A 157 -24.78 7.65 17.59
CA PHE A 157 -24.65 8.76 16.65
C PHE A 157 -25.98 9.50 16.48
N THR A 158 -27.09 8.77 16.35
CA THR A 158 -28.43 9.35 16.23
C THR A 158 -28.84 10.16 17.46
N GLN A 159 -28.53 9.69 18.67
CA GLN A 159 -28.89 10.39 19.92
C GLN A 159 -28.15 11.71 20.10
N ASP A 160 -26.87 11.76 19.73
CA ASP A 160 -26.04 12.97 19.92
C ASP A 160 -26.24 13.99 18.79
N THR A 161 -26.53 13.54 17.58
CA THR A 161 -26.71 14.42 16.41
C THR A 161 -28.17 14.83 16.20
N GLY A 162 -29.13 14.05 16.72
CA GLY A 162 -30.56 14.25 16.48
C GLY A 162 -31.04 13.84 15.09
N ASP A 163 -30.16 13.26 14.26
CA ASP A 163 -30.46 12.82 12.89
C ASP A 163 -30.41 11.29 12.79
N ALA A 164 -31.57 10.67 12.56
CA ALA A 164 -31.70 9.22 12.38
C ALA A 164 -31.01 8.70 11.11
N ASN A 165 -30.77 9.58 10.14
CA ASN A 165 -30.12 9.26 8.87
C ASN A 165 -28.65 9.69 8.85
N PHE A 166 -28.06 10.01 10.01
CA PHE A 166 -26.68 10.49 10.09
C PHE A 166 -25.66 9.48 9.55
N TYR A 167 -25.91 8.18 9.78
CA TYR A 167 -25.04 7.07 9.37
C TYR A 167 -25.70 6.15 8.32
N LEU A 168 -26.96 6.38 7.95
CA LEU A 168 -27.66 5.57 6.97
C LEU A 168 -27.51 6.20 5.58
N LEU A 169 -26.97 5.42 4.63
CA LEU A 169 -26.89 5.83 3.23
C LEU A 169 -28.27 5.72 2.58
N PRO A 170 -28.76 6.77 1.89
CA PRO A 170 -30.01 6.70 1.15
C PRO A 170 -29.85 5.76 -0.05
N ASP A 171 -30.91 5.00 -0.36
CA ASP A 171 -30.96 4.16 -1.57
C ASP A 171 -31.31 5.03 -2.78
N ILE A 172 -30.27 5.53 -3.43
CA ILE A 172 -30.40 6.38 -4.63
C ILE A 172 -31.22 5.66 -5.72
N GLY A 173 -31.08 4.34 -5.88
CA GLY A 173 -31.77 3.58 -6.93
C GLY A 173 -33.27 3.55 -6.72
N SER A 174 -33.70 3.27 -5.49
CA SER A 174 -35.11 3.28 -5.11
C SER A 174 -35.71 4.69 -5.15
N GLU A 175 -34.98 5.69 -4.67
CA GLU A 175 -35.45 7.08 -4.70
C GLU A 175 -35.53 7.65 -6.13
N ILE A 176 -34.56 7.34 -7.01
CA ILE A 176 -34.63 7.70 -8.44
C ILE A 176 -35.83 7.01 -9.10
N ALA A 177 -36.06 5.72 -8.84
CA ALA A 177 -37.19 4.99 -9.42
C ALA A 177 -38.56 5.50 -8.93
N GLU A 178 -38.65 5.99 -7.70
CA GLU A 178 -39.85 6.70 -7.20
C GLU A 178 -39.99 8.09 -7.82
N MET A 179 -38.88 8.81 -8.05
CA MET A 179 -38.88 10.10 -8.73
C MET A 179 -39.27 9.99 -10.20
N GLU A 180 -38.83 8.96 -10.93
CA GLU A 180 -39.24 8.71 -12.32
C GLU A 180 -40.74 8.40 -12.45
N LYS A 181 -41.35 7.83 -11.39
CA LYS A 181 -42.80 7.66 -11.31
C LYS A 181 -43.54 8.96 -10.99
N SER A 182 -42.86 9.93 -10.39
CA SER A 182 -43.43 11.25 -10.10
C SER A 182 -43.38 12.12 -11.36
N LYS A 183 -44.53 12.69 -11.78
CA LYS A 183 -44.65 13.55 -12.97
C LYS A 183 -44.01 14.95 -12.77
N LEU A 184 -42.75 15.00 -12.38
CA LEU A 184 -41.97 16.23 -12.29
C LEU A 184 -41.51 16.67 -13.69
N SER A 185 -41.24 17.96 -13.89
CA SER A 185 -40.60 18.44 -15.12
C SER A 185 -39.15 17.95 -15.20
N GLU A 186 -38.62 17.76 -16.41
CA GLU A 186 -37.24 17.28 -16.64
C GLU A 186 -36.18 18.13 -15.91
N THR A 187 -36.37 19.45 -15.87
CA THR A 187 -35.49 20.39 -15.16
C THR A 187 -35.51 20.19 -13.64
N ALA A 188 -36.69 20.02 -13.04
CA ALA A 188 -36.83 19.79 -11.60
C ALA A 188 -36.36 18.38 -11.19
N MET A 189 -36.46 17.41 -12.10
CA MET A 189 -35.92 16.06 -11.90
C MET A 189 -34.39 16.07 -11.91
N LEU A 190 -33.76 16.80 -12.83
CA LEU A 190 -32.31 16.97 -12.87
C LEU A 190 -31.76 17.68 -11.62
N GLU A 191 -32.42 18.74 -11.15
CA GLU A 191 -32.03 19.44 -9.93
C GLU A 191 -32.12 18.54 -8.69
N LYS A 192 -33.23 17.82 -8.51
CA LYS A 192 -33.39 16.87 -7.39
C LYS A 192 -32.41 15.71 -7.46
N LYS A 193 -32.15 15.17 -8.66
CA LYS A 193 -31.14 14.13 -8.86
C LYS A 193 -29.76 14.63 -8.48
N SER A 194 -29.42 15.86 -8.85
CA SER A 194 -28.15 16.49 -8.49
C SER A 194 -28.03 16.74 -6.99
N GLU A 195 -29.11 17.19 -6.34
CA GLU A 195 -29.17 17.40 -4.89
C GLU A 195 -29.02 16.09 -4.11
N MET A 196 -29.71 15.02 -4.55
CA MET A 196 -29.61 13.69 -3.96
C MET A 196 -28.21 13.10 -4.10
N ILE A 197 -27.59 13.21 -5.29
CA ILE A 197 -26.21 12.75 -5.51
C ILE A 197 -25.25 13.51 -4.58
N ARG A 198 -25.45 14.82 -4.42
CA ARG A 198 -24.64 15.64 -3.49
C ARG A 198 -24.83 15.20 -2.04
N GLU A 199 -26.06 14.99 -1.59
CA GLU A 199 -26.34 14.54 -0.22
C GLU A 199 -25.76 13.15 0.04
N TYR A 200 -25.92 12.23 -0.91
CA TYR A 200 -25.31 10.90 -0.84
C TYR A 200 -23.79 10.98 -0.76
N SER A 201 -23.15 11.80 -1.59
CA SER A 201 -21.69 11.97 -1.58
C SER A 201 -21.20 12.46 -0.22
N MET A 202 -21.85 13.47 0.37
CA MET A 202 -21.48 13.98 1.70
C MET A 202 -21.70 12.93 2.80
N LYS A 203 -22.82 12.21 2.77
CA LYS A 203 -23.09 11.14 3.74
C LYS A 203 -22.10 9.97 3.62
N SER A 204 -21.76 9.57 2.40
CA SER A 204 -20.76 8.54 2.12
C SER A 204 -19.39 8.92 2.67
N GLU A 205 -18.94 10.14 2.41
CA GLU A 205 -17.66 10.67 2.92
C GLU A 205 -17.62 10.71 4.46
N ARG A 206 -18.74 11.07 5.09
CA ARG A 206 -18.88 11.04 6.54
C ARG A 206 -18.80 9.63 7.11
N VAL A 207 -19.58 8.69 6.56
CA VAL A 207 -19.57 7.28 6.98
C VAL A 207 -18.15 6.71 6.85
N HIS A 208 -17.46 7.03 5.75
CA HIS A 208 -16.06 6.67 5.55
C HIS A 208 -15.17 7.25 6.66
N SER A 209 -15.29 8.55 6.94
CA SER A 209 -14.51 9.23 7.98
C SER A 209 -14.74 8.64 9.38
N VAL A 210 -15.99 8.29 9.73
CA VAL A 210 -16.34 7.61 10.98
C VAL A 210 -15.68 6.23 11.04
N ASN A 211 -15.74 5.45 9.96
CA ASN A 211 -15.10 4.13 9.89
C ASN A 211 -13.58 4.22 10.03
N GLN A 212 -12.92 5.19 9.38
CA GLN A 212 -11.47 5.39 9.51
C GLN A 212 -11.08 5.81 10.92
N LEU A 213 -11.84 6.69 11.57
CA LEU A 213 -11.64 7.03 12.99
C LEU A 213 -11.82 5.80 13.89
N LEU A 214 -12.87 5.01 13.67
CA LEU A 214 -13.13 3.82 14.48
C LEU A 214 -12.00 2.79 14.33
N LYS A 215 -11.51 2.58 13.09
CA LYS A 215 -10.30 1.79 12.80
C LYS A 215 -9.09 2.33 13.55
N ALA A 216 -8.83 3.63 13.46
CA ALA A 216 -7.72 4.27 14.17
C ALA A 216 -7.80 4.04 15.70
N TYR A 217 -8.99 4.10 16.31
CA TYR A 217 -9.15 3.86 17.75
C TYR A 217 -9.01 2.39 18.17
N ALA A 218 -9.57 1.46 17.39
CA ALA A 218 -9.70 0.07 17.81
C ALA A 218 -8.58 -0.87 17.33
N LEU A 219 -7.92 -0.57 16.20
CA LEU A 219 -6.91 -1.45 15.60
C LEU A 219 -5.48 -0.94 15.74
N PHE A 220 -5.28 0.39 15.67
CA PHE A 220 -3.97 1.02 15.64
C PHE A 220 -3.55 1.58 17.01
N GLU A 221 -2.50 1.03 17.58
CA GLU A 221 -1.94 1.40 18.86
C GLU A 221 -0.67 2.24 18.70
N LYS A 222 -0.53 3.22 19.59
CA LYS A 222 0.68 4.04 19.65
C LYS A 222 1.84 3.19 20.14
N ASP A 223 3.02 3.42 19.55
CA ASP A 223 4.28 2.73 19.81
C ASP A 223 4.35 1.27 19.29
N VAL A 224 3.30 0.79 18.62
CA VAL A 224 3.26 -0.51 17.92
C VAL A 224 3.21 -0.28 16.40
N GLU A 225 2.09 0.22 15.89
CA GLU A 225 1.93 0.47 14.45
C GLU A 225 2.47 1.86 14.02
N TYR A 226 2.51 2.83 14.93
CA TYR A 226 3.02 4.18 14.66
C TYR A 226 3.60 4.86 15.90
N VAL A 227 4.43 5.88 15.69
CA VAL A 227 4.98 6.75 16.74
C VAL A 227 4.73 8.22 16.42
N ILE A 228 4.74 9.08 17.44
CA ILE A 228 4.59 10.53 17.29
C ILE A 228 5.97 11.17 17.42
N MET A 229 6.44 11.84 16.36
CA MET A 229 7.70 12.57 16.34
C MET A 229 7.51 13.92 15.65
N ASP A 230 8.08 14.99 16.21
CA ASP A 230 7.98 16.35 15.67
C ASP A 230 6.55 16.81 15.37
N ASN A 231 5.60 16.42 16.23
CA ASN A 231 4.17 16.65 16.05
C ASN A 231 3.64 16.10 14.71
N LYS A 232 4.15 14.93 14.28
CA LYS A 232 3.70 14.19 13.11
C LYS A 232 3.62 12.70 13.42
N ILE A 233 2.68 12.02 12.78
CA ILE A 233 2.58 10.57 12.82
C ILE A 233 3.65 9.97 11.90
N LYS A 234 4.41 9.01 12.43
CA LYS A 234 5.38 8.23 11.68
C LYS A 234 5.05 6.76 11.82
N ILE A 235 4.93 6.07 10.69
CA ILE A 235 4.59 4.65 10.66
C ILE A 235 5.79 3.84 11.16
N VAL A 236 5.52 2.81 11.95
CA VAL A 236 6.50 1.80 12.36
C VAL A 236 6.24 0.54 11.54
N ASP A 237 7.30 0.02 10.93
CA ASP A 237 7.25 -1.30 10.29
C ASP A 237 7.14 -2.39 11.37
N GLU A 238 6.07 -3.18 11.32
CA GLU A 238 5.76 -4.26 12.25
C GLU A 238 6.86 -5.35 12.29
N GLN A 239 7.45 -5.67 11.14
CA GLN A 239 8.46 -6.73 11.03
C GLN A 239 9.86 -6.26 11.36
N THR A 240 10.17 -4.98 11.25
CA THR A 240 11.54 -4.49 11.48
C THR A 240 11.65 -3.52 12.66
N GLY A 241 10.53 -2.98 13.15
CA GLY A 241 10.49 -1.90 14.14
C GLY A 241 11.06 -0.58 13.64
N ARG A 242 11.25 -0.44 12.31
CA ARG A 242 11.84 0.75 11.68
C ARG A 242 10.81 1.87 11.54
N ILE A 243 11.28 3.10 11.71
CA ILE A 243 10.46 4.29 11.44
C ILE A 243 10.54 4.61 9.96
N MET A 244 9.38 4.77 9.34
CA MET A 244 9.21 4.95 7.90
C MET A 244 8.99 6.44 7.58
N GLU A 245 10.01 7.11 7.05
CA GLU A 245 10.03 8.58 6.90
C GLU A 245 9.32 9.09 5.63
N GLY A 246 8.19 9.77 5.81
CA GLY A 246 7.47 10.36 4.67
C GLY A 246 6.48 9.42 4.02
N ARG A 247 6.21 8.27 4.68
CA ARG A 247 5.10 7.38 4.40
C ARG A 247 3.87 7.75 5.20
N ARG A 248 2.70 7.53 4.62
CA ARG A 248 1.39 7.78 5.22
C ARG A 248 0.43 6.65 4.94
N TYR A 249 -0.52 6.39 5.84
CA TYR A 249 -1.62 5.49 5.55
C TYR A 249 -2.57 6.15 4.55
N SER A 250 -3.03 5.40 3.57
CA SER A 250 -3.97 5.89 2.55
C SER A 250 -5.39 6.08 3.10
N ASP A 251 -6.28 6.54 2.24
CA ASP A 251 -7.73 6.40 2.40
C ASP A 251 -8.28 7.10 3.66
N GLY A 252 -7.66 8.22 4.05
CA GLY A 252 -8.08 8.99 5.22
C GLY A 252 -7.65 8.41 6.57
N LEU A 253 -7.06 7.20 6.61
CA LEU A 253 -6.65 6.55 7.86
C LEU A 253 -5.54 7.32 8.57
N HIS A 254 -4.58 7.88 7.84
CA HIS A 254 -3.50 8.66 8.45
C HIS A 254 -4.04 9.93 9.09
N GLN A 255 -4.98 10.59 8.42
CA GLN A 255 -5.69 11.76 8.92
C GLN A 255 -6.52 11.41 10.16
N ALA A 256 -7.17 10.23 10.16
CA ALA A 256 -7.90 9.73 11.32
C ALA A 256 -6.98 9.48 12.52
N ILE A 257 -5.77 8.94 12.32
CA ILE A 257 -4.77 8.75 13.38
C ILE A 257 -4.20 10.10 13.85
N GLU A 258 -3.92 11.02 12.93
CA GLU A 258 -3.53 12.41 13.26
C GLU A 258 -4.60 13.07 14.14
N ALA A 259 -5.87 12.96 13.75
CA ALA A 259 -7.00 13.47 14.52
C ALA A 259 -7.13 12.78 15.88
N LYS A 260 -7.04 11.44 15.96
CA LYS A 260 -7.05 10.64 17.20
C LYS A 260 -6.03 11.18 18.21
N GLU A 261 -4.80 11.39 17.77
CA GLU A 261 -3.68 11.80 18.63
C GLU A 261 -3.57 13.32 18.83
N ASN A 262 -4.52 14.12 18.31
CA ASN A 262 -4.52 15.60 18.33
C ASN A 262 -3.31 16.23 17.63
N VAL A 263 -2.82 15.57 16.57
CA VAL A 263 -1.79 16.08 15.68
C VAL A 263 -2.44 16.92 14.57
N LYS A 264 -1.69 17.85 13.97
CA LYS A 264 -2.19 18.66 12.84
C LYS A 264 -2.53 17.73 11.67
N VAL A 265 -3.79 17.77 11.23
CA VAL A 265 -4.27 16.94 10.11
C VAL A 265 -3.70 17.47 8.78
N GLU A 266 -2.96 16.58 8.12
CA GLU A 266 -2.50 16.63 6.73
C GLU A 266 -3.64 16.77 5.71
N ALA A 267 -3.65 17.73 4.76
CA ALA A 267 -4.63 17.74 3.66
C ALA A 267 -4.70 16.40 2.90
N SER A 268 -5.88 16.05 2.37
CA SER A 268 -6.07 14.83 1.57
C SER A 268 -5.24 14.85 0.29
N THR A 269 -4.98 13.66 -0.20
CA THR A 269 -4.00 13.39 -1.24
C THR A 269 -4.60 12.45 -2.28
N GLN A 270 -4.25 12.68 -3.54
CA GLN A 270 -4.71 11.89 -4.69
C GLN A 270 -3.54 11.09 -5.24
N THR A 271 -3.80 9.81 -5.55
CA THR A 271 -2.86 8.92 -6.22
C THR A 271 -2.50 9.46 -7.61
N TYR A 272 -1.22 9.74 -7.85
CA TYR A 272 -0.69 10.13 -9.17
C TYR A 272 -0.03 8.97 -9.91
N ALA A 273 0.56 8.03 -9.17
CA ALA A 273 1.13 6.81 -9.71
C ALA A 273 1.14 5.72 -8.67
N THR A 274 0.87 4.49 -9.09
CA THR A 274 0.96 3.29 -8.25
C THR A 274 1.60 2.15 -9.06
N ILE A 275 2.41 1.31 -8.41
CA ILE A 275 2.92 0.05 -8.96
C ILE A 275 3.25 -0.92 -7.83
N THR A 276 2.94 -2.21 -7.99
CA THR A 276 3.37 -3.24 -7.03
C THR A 276 4.84 -3.59 -7.21
N LEU A 277 5.53 -4.02 -6.14
CA LEU A 277 6.92 -4.50 -6.26
C LEU A 277 7.01 -5.68 -7.23
N GLN A 278 6.01 -6.56 -7.20
CA GLN A 278 5.86 -7.67 -8.14
C GLN A 278 5.97 -7.19 -9.59
N ASN A 279 5.08 -6.28 -9.99
CA ASN A 279 5.05 -5.78 -11.36
C ASN A 279 6.26 -4.92 -11.70
N TYR A 280 6.80 -4.15 -10.74
CA TYR A 280 8.05 -3.41 -10.94
C TYR A 280 9.22 -4.34 -11.29
N PHE A 281 9.43 -5.42 -10.54
CA PHE A 281 10.53 -6.35 -10.80
C PHE A 281 10.28 -7.21 -12.05
N ARG A 282 9.03 -7.49 -12.42
CA ARG A 282 8.66 -8.13 -13.70
C ARG A 282 9.02 -7.30 -14.93
N MET A 283 9.23 -5.98 -14.80
CA MET A 283 9.68 -5.14 -15.91
C MET A 283 11.13 -5.41 -16.35
N TYR A 284 11.95 -6.06 -15.52
CA TYR A 284 13.33 -6.35 -15.85
C TYR A 284 13.44 -7.53 -16.81
N LYS A 285 14.26 -7.38 -17.86
CA LYS A 285 14.51 -8.48 -18.83
C LYS A 285 15.13 -9.72 -18.17
N LYS A 286 15.91 -9.51 -17.11
CA LYS A 286 16.49 -10.57 -16.28
C LYS A 286 16.34 -10.20 -14.81
N LEU A 287 15.92 -11.17 -14.01
CA LEU A 287 15.77 -11.06 -12.56
C LEU A 287 16.51 -12.22 -11.90
N ALA A 288 17.24 -11.93 -10.83
CA ALA A 288 17.86 -12.92 -9.96
C ALA A 288 17.77 -12.43 -8.51
N GLY A 289 17.96 -13.32 -7.55
CA GLY A 289 18.00 -12.93 -6.15
C GLY A 289 18.84 -13.89 -5.31
N MET A 290 19.21 -13.45 -4.11
CA MET A 290 19.93 -14.24 -3.14
C MET A 290 19.35 -14.04 -1.73
N THR A 291 19.30 -15.11 -0.94
CA THR A 291 18.89 -15.08 0.46
C THR A 291 19.27 -16.42 1.12
N GLY A 292 19.33 -16.44 2.45
CA GLY A 292 19.52 -17.67 3.23
C GLY A 292 18.25 -18.51 3.36
N THR A 293 17.07 -17.98 3.04
CA THR A 293 15.79 -18.62 3.41
C THR A 293 14.72 -18.59 2.30
N ALA A 294 15.09 -18.84 1.05
CA ALA A 294 14.15 -18.82 -0.09
C ALA A 294 13.31 -20.10 -0.27
N GLU A 295 13.76 -21.25 0.26
CA GLU A 295 13.16 -22.56 -0.03
C GLU A 295 11.67 -22.65 0.35
N THR A 296 11.24 -21.95 1.40
CA THR A 296 9.84 -21.97 1.85
C THR A 296 8.89 -21.33 0.84
N GLU A 297 9.36 -20.31 0.11
CA GLU A 297 8.58 -19.52 -0.84
C GLU A 297 8.89 -19.87 -2.30
N ALA A 298 9.54 -21.01 -2.55
CA ALA A 298 9.95 -21.42 -3.90
C ALA A 298 8.77 -21.46 -4.90
N GLY A 299 7.59 -21.89 -4.43
CA GLY A 299 6.37 -21.86 -5.24
C GLY A 299 5.95 -20.44 -5.64
N GLU A 300 5.94 -19.50 -4.67
CA GLU A 300 5.60 -18.09 -4.92
C GLU A 300 6.60 -17.41 -5.86
N PHE A 301 7.91 -17.67 -5.68
CA PHE A 301 8.96 -17.16 -6.58
C PHE A 301 8.75 -17.62 -8.02
N TRP A 302 8.35 -18.87 -8.23
CA TRP A 302 8.05 -19.38 -9.56
C TRP A 302 6.75 -18.82 -10.13
N ASP A 303 5.68 -18.82 -9.34
CA ASP A 303 4.35 -18.42 -9.78
C ASP A 303 4.30 -16.95 -10.21
N ILE A 304 4.92 -16.06 -9.44
CA ILE A 304 4.91 -14.61 -9.69
C ILE A 304 6.06 -14.19 -10.62
N TYR A 305 7.29 -14.62 -10.33
CA TYR A 305 8.50 -14.09 -10.95
C TYR A 305 9.20 -15.05 -11.92
N LYS A 306 8.73 -16.29 -12.03
CA LYS A 306 9.40 -17.36 -12.80
C LYS A 306 10.85 -17.57 -12.34
N LEU A 307 11.09 -17.47 -11.03
CA LEU A 307 12.39 -17.68 -10.41
C LEU A 307 12.47 -19.06 -9.77
N ASP A 308 13.43 -19.87 -10.22
CA ASP A 308 13.78 -21.14 -9.57
C ASP A 308 14.61 -20.91 -8.30
N CYS A 309 14.29 -21.63 -7.24
CA CYS A 309 15.06 -21.61 -6.00
C CYS A 309 16.06 -22.78 -5.96
N ILE A 310 17.36 -22.47 -5.99
CA ILE A 310 18.44 -23.46 -5.89
C ILE A 310 19.11 -23.35 -4.53
N VAL A 311 19.07 -24.43 -3.74
CA VAL A 311 19.74 -24.50 -2.44
C VAL A 311 21.23 -24.77 -2.66
N ILE A 312 22.07 -23.75 -2.43
CA ILE A 312 23.52 -23.86 -2.52
C ILE A 312 24.07 -24.57 -1.27
N PRO A 313 24.89 -25.64 -1.41
CA PRO A 313 25.51 -26.31 -0.28
C PRO A 313 26.36 -25.36 0.56
N THR A 314 26.40 -25.58 1.88
CA THR A 314 27.28 -24.80 2.76
C THR A 314 28.74 -25.15 2.52
N ASN A 315 29.62 -24.14 2.65
CA ASN A 315 31.07 -24.34 2.55
C ASN A 315 31.62 -25.31 3.62
N ARG A 316 31.00 -25.33 4.81
CA ARG A 316 31.33 -26.22 5.92
C ARG A 316 30.06 -26.83 6.51
N PRO A 317 30.12 -28.07 7.06
CA PRO A 317 28.98 -28.69 7.73
C PRO A 317 28.47 -27.84 8.90
N ILE A 318 27.15 -27.75 9.05
CA ILE A 318 26.52 -27.05 10.17
C ILE A 318 26.54 -27.95 11.40
N VAL A 319 27.05 -27.43 12.53
CA VAL A 319 27.08 -28.12 13.83
C VAL A 319 26.28 -27.39 14.92
N ARG A 320 25.45 -26.42 14.52
CA ARG A 320 24.57 -25.67 15.43
C ARG A 320 23.53 -26.61 16.04
N ASN A 321 23.31 -26.50 17.35
CA ASN A 321 22.29 -27.25 18.05
C ASN A 321 20.97 -26.45 18.15
N ASP A 322 19.94 -26.89 17.46
CA ASP A 322 18.60 -26.27 17.49
C ASP A 322 17.68 -27.05 18.45
N SER A 323 17.41 -26.47 19.61
CA SER A 323 16.59 -27.09 20.66
C SER A 323 15.09 -26.94 20.41
N GLN A 324 14.28 -27.80 21.04
CA GLN A 324 12.82 -27.71 21.02
C GLN A 324 12.32 -26.55 21.88
N ASP A 325 11.21 -25.94 21.46
CA ASP A 325 10.60 -24.78 22.10
C ASP A 325 10.24 -25.05 23.57
N LEU A 326 10.54 -24.07 24.43
CA LEU A 326 10.10 -24.06 25.82
C LEU A 326 8.80 -23.27 25.91
N ILE A 327 7.72 -23.93 26.32
CA ILE A 327 6.39 -23.33 26.36
C ILE A 327 6.00 -23.04 27.81
N PHE A 328 5.51 -21.82 28.02
CA PHE A 328 5.08 -21.27 29.30
C PHE A 328 3.61 -20.90 29.26
N LYS A 329 2.97 -20.85 30.44
CA LYS A 329 1.57 -20.44 30.55
C LYS A 329 1.42 -18.93 30.38
N THR A 330 2.31 -18.15 31.03
CA THR A 330 2.22 -16.68 31.03
C THR A 330 3.46 -16.01 30.44
N LYS A 331 3.31 -14.78 29.90
CA LYS A 331 4.46 -13.96 29.44
C LYS A 331 5.45 -13.68 30.58
N ARG A 332 4.97 -13.55 31.82
CA ARG A 332 5.82 -13.28 32.99
C ARG A 332 6.79 -14.42 33.28
N GLU A 333 6.31 -15.67 33.26
CA GLU A 333 7.15 -16.85 33.46
C GLU A 333 8.16 -17.00 32.33
N LYS A 334 7.70 -16.82 31.09
CA LYS A 334 8.52 -16.82 29.88
C LYS A 334 9.70 -15.85 30.02
N TYR A 335 9.45 -14.58 30.37
CA TYR A 335 10.52 -13.59 30.49
C TYR A 335 11.47 -13.88 31.65
N ASN A 336 10.99 -14.37 32.79
CA ASN A 336 11.88 -14.78 33.88
C ASN A 336 12.81 -15.92 33.43
N ALA A 337 12.27 -16.95 32.77
CA ALA A 337 13.05 -18.06 32.25
C ALA A 337 14.07 -17.62 31.18
N VAL A 338 13.71 -16.68 30.31
CA VAL A 338 14.64 -16.06 29.36
C VAL A 338 15.81 -15.39 30.08
N ILE A 339 15.54 -14.61 31.13
CA ILE A 339 16.60 -13.91 31.89
C ILE A 339 17.51 -14.91 32.60
N ASP A 340 16.96 -15.94 33.21
CA ASP A 340 17.75 -16.97 33.92
C ASP A 340 18.63 -17.77 32.94
N GLU A 341 18.13 -18.08 31.74
CA GLU A 341 18.93 -18.71 30.67
C GLU A 341 20.05 -17.79 30.17
N VAL A 342 19.76 -16.50 29.92
CA VAL A 342 20.78 -15.50 29.55
C VAL A 342 21.86 -15.44 30.63
N GLU A 343 21.46 -15.39 31.91
CA GLU A 343 22.40 -15.34 33.04
C GLU A 343 23.31 -16.58 33.08
N ALA A 344 22.77 -17.78 32.85
CA ALA A 344 23.55 -19.01 32.80
C ALA A 344 24.57 -19.02 31.66
N LEU A 345 24.15 -18.60 30.46
CA LEU A 345 25.01 -18.55 29.27
C LEU A 345 26.13 -17.51 29.39
N VAL A 346 25.81 -16.33 29.93
CA VAL A 346 26.81 -15.27 30.17
C VAL A 346 27.83 -15.71 31.22
N LYS A 347 27.40 -16.39 32.29
CA LYS A 347 28.32 -16.99 33.29
C LYS A 347 29.23 -18.04 32.68
N ALA A 348 28.77 -18.76 31.66
CA ALA A 348 29.59 -19.69 30.87
C ALA A 348 30.51 -18.98 29.84
N GLY A 349 30.53 -17.65 29.79
CA GLY A 349 31.35 -16.86 28.87
C GLY A 349 30.82 -16.80 27.44
N ARG A 350 29.58 -17.27 27.19
CA ARG A 350 28.99 -17.30 25.84
C ARG A 350 28.35 -15.95 25.49
N PRO A 351 28.47 -15.47 24.23
CA PRO A 351 27.65 -14.38 23.73
C PRO A 351 26.21 -14.83 23.51
N VAL A 352 25.27 -13.93 23.75
CA VAL A 352 23.83 -14.18 23.61
C VAL A 352 23.17 -13.11 22.75
N LEU A 353 22.44 -13.55 21.73
CA LEU A 353 21.54 -12.70 20.94
C LEU A 353 20.09 -13.04 21.29
N VAL A 354 19.37 -12.07 21.84
CA VAL A 354 17.96 -12.19 22.22
C VAL A 354 17.10 -11.53 21.15
N GLY A 355 16.32 -12.29 20.40
CA GLY A 355 15.38 -11.78 19.40
C GLY A 355 13.99 -11.58 19.99
N THR A 356 13.46 -10.35 19.89
CA THR A 356 12.08 -10.00 20.29
C THR A 356 11.23 -9.62 19.09
N THR A 357 9.92 -9.51 19.24
CA THR A 357 8.99 -9.11 18.17
C THR A 357 8.67 -7.62 18.17
N SER A 358 8.80 -6.94 19.33
CA SER A 358 8.44 -5.53 19.48
C SER A 358 9.50 -4.71 20.22
N VAL A 359 9.45 -3.39 20.07
CA VAL A 359 10.32 -2.45 20.79
C VAL A 359 10.03 -2.48 22.30
N GLU A 360 8.74 -2.56 22.68
CA GLU A 360 8.32 -2.62 24.07
C GLU A 360 8.88 -3.85 24.79
N THR A 361 8.84 -5.02 24.14
CA THR A 361 9.39 -6.27 24.70
C THR A 361 10.91 -6.20 24.85
N SER A 362 11.59 -5.59 23.88
CA SER A 362 13.03 -5.31 23.98
C SER A 362 13.38 -4.39 25.15
N GLU A 363 12.64 -3.30 25.37
CA GLU A 363 12.86 -2.39 26.50
C GLU A 363 12.53 -3.05 27.84
N LEU A 364 11.49 -3.87 27.90
CA LEU A 364 11.14 -4.64 29.09
C LEU A 364 12.28 -5.59 29.49
N LEU A 365 12.80 -6.36 28.55
CA LEU A 365 13.92 -7.28 28.78
C LEU A 365 15.20 -6.55 29.16
N ALA A 366 15.48 -5.41 28.53
CA ALA A 366 16.61 -4.55 28.89
C ALA A 366 16.53 -4.11 30.36
N ARG A 367 15.35 -3.65 30.82
CA ARG A 367 15.13 -3.29 32.22
C ARG A 367 15.32 -4.49 33.17
N MET A 368 14.88 -5.68 32.78
CA MET A 368 15.02 -6.90 33.58
C MET A 368 16.48 -7.35 33.68
N LEU A 369 17.24 -7.35 32.58
CA LEU A 369 18.68 -7.65 32.58
C LEU A 369 19.48 -6.63 33.39
N GLY A 370 19.11 -5.34 33.30
CA GLY A 370 19.73 -4.28 34.09
C GLY A 370 19.57 -4.51 35.60
N ARG A 371 18.41 -5.00 36.06
CA ARG A 371 18.19 -5.34 37.48
C ARG A 371 19.05 -6.51 37.97
N LYS A 372 19.41 -7.43 37.08
CA LYS A 372 20.35 -8.55 37.35
C LYS A 372 21.82 -8.15 37.15
N ASN A 373 22.10 -6.88 36.86
CA ASN A 373 23.44 -6.34 36.61
C ASN A 373 24.14 -7.00 35.40
N ILE A 374 23.38 -7.44 34.40
CA ILE A 374 23.90 -8.01 33.15
C ILE A 374 24.06 -6.88 32.14
N LYS A 375 25.29 -6.66 31.66
CA LYS A 375 25.56 -5.68 30.60
C LYS A 375 24.94 -6.16 29.30
N HIS A 376 24.17 -5.29 28.65
CA HIS A 376 23.46 -5.60 27.43
C HIS A 376 23.37 -4.37 26.52
N ASN A 377 23.22 -4.62 25.22
CA ASN A 377 22.92 -3.60 24.21
C ASN A 377 21.54 -3.88 23.60
N VAL A 378 20.80 -2.83 23.28
CA VAL A 378 19.52 -2.95 22.58
C VAL A 378 19.67 -2.39 21.17
N LEU A 379 19.31 -3.22 20.19
CA LEU A 379 19.22 -2.90 18.78
C LEU A 379 17.75 -2.68 18.44
N ASN A 380 17.34 -1.43 18.59
CA ASN A 380 16.07 -0.91 18.12
C ASN A 380 16.38 -0.35 16.73
N ALA A 381 15.62 -0.71 15.70
CA ALA A 381 15.93 -0.42 14.30
C ALA A 381 15.88 1.08 13.87
N LYS A 382 16.17 2.00 14.78
CA LYS A 382 16.16 3.45 14.61
C LYS A 382 17.50 4.02 14.13
N LEU A 383 18.65 3.34 14.28
CA LEU A 383 19.99 3.94 14.08
C LEU A 383 21.03 2.97 13.45
N HIS A 384 20.96 2.76 12.13
CA HIS A 384 21.78 1.77 11.40
C HIS A 384 23.30 1.86 11.57
N LYS A 385 23.89 3.06 11.67
CA LYS A 385 25.35 3.21 11.82
C LYS A 385 25.85 2.69 13.17
N LYS A 386 25.11 2.96 14.25
CA LYS A 386 25.46 2.46 15.58
C LYS A 386 25.14 0.98 15.74
N GLU A 387 24.11 0.50 15.03
CA GLU A 387 23.74 -0.93 15.03
C GLU A 387 24.89 -1.81 14.50
N ALA A 388 25.57 -1.41 13.42
CA ALA A 388 26.66 -2.20 12.86
C ALA A 388 27.83 -2.37 13.85
N ASP A 389 28.19 -1.31 14.58
CA ASP A 389 29.25 -1.35 15.59
C ASP A 389 28.86 -2.28 16.75
N VAL A 390 27.61 -2.19 17.22
CA VAL A 390 27.08 -3.05 18.30
C VAL A 390 27.01 -4.52 17.87
N VAL A 391 26.62 -4.81 16.62
CA VAL A 391 26.57 -6.17 16.07
C VAL A 391 27.97 -6.77 15.93
N ALA A 392 28.97 -5.95 15.59
CA ALA A 392 30.36 -6.41 15.51
C ALA A 392 30.91 -6.85 16.88
N GLU A 393 30.47 -6.20 17.96
CA GLU A 393 30.83 -6.57 19.34
C GLU A 393 29.97 -7.69 19.92
N ALA A 394 28.82 -8.01 19.31
CA ALA A 394 27.85 -9.01 19.81
C ALA A 394 28.39 -10.45 19.86
N GLY A 395 29.53 -10.72 19.21
CA GLY A 395 30.19 -12.03 19.20
C GLY A 395 31.28 -12.20 20.27
N MET A 396 31.46 -11.23 21.17
CA MET A 396 32.48 -11.26 22.22
C MET A 396 32.01 -12.03 23.46
N ALA A 397 32.95 -12.59 24.22
CA ALA A 397 32.62 -13.39 25.40
C ALA A 397 31.78 -12.59 26.43
N GLY A 398 30.65 -13.18 26.85
CA GLY A 398 29.72 -12.58 27.83
C GLY A 398 28.92 -11.37 27.33
N SER A 399 28.97 -11.03 26.04
CA SER A 399 28.16 -9.94 25.48
C SER A 399 26.70 -10.37 25.31
N VAL A 400 25.76 -9.52 25.73
CA VAL A 400 24.32 -9.71 25.48
C VAL A 400 23.81 -8.63 24.55
N THR A 401 23.15 -9.04 23.47
CA THR A 401 22.52 -8.13 22.52
C THR A 401 21.05 -8.49 22.38
N ILE A 402 20.16 -7.51 22.56
CA ILE A 402 18.72 -7.65 22.32
C ILE A 402 18.43 -7.02 20.96
N ALA A 403 17.78 -7.75 20.06
CA ALA A 403 17.41 -7.27 18.74
C ALA A 403 15.89 -7.31 18.59
N THR A 404 15.29 -6.14 18.29
CA THR A 404 13.89 -6.07 17.87
C THR A 404 13.77 -6.65 16.46
N ASN A 405 12.97 -7.69 16.32
CA ASN A 405 12.79 -8.52 15.14
C ASN A 405 14.13 -8.97 14.51
N MET A 406 14.53 -8.28 13.44
CA MET A 406 15.74 -8.54 12.66
C MET A 406 16.69 -7.35 12.62
N ALA A 407 16.70 -6.51 13.66
CA ALA A 407 17.71 -5.46 13.80
C ALA A 407 19.13 -6.03 13.69
N GLY A 408 20.03 -5.33 12.99
CA GLY A 408 21.36 -5.88 12.64
C GLY A 408 21.39 -6.83 11.43
N ARG A 409 20.37 -6.81 10.57
CA ARG A 409 20.39 -7.54 9.29
C ARG A 409 21.48 -7.05 8.33
N GLY A 410 22.02 -7.98 7.55
CA GLY A 410 23.15 -7.74 6.64
C GLY A 410 24.53 -7.67 7.31
N THR A 411 24.61 -7.58 8.64
CA THR A 411 25.89 -7.57 9.38
C THR A 411 26.17 -8.96 9.99
N ASP A 412 27.40 -9.44 9.79
CA ASP A 412 27.87 -10.73 10.29
C ASP A 412 28.38 -10.64 11.73
N ILE A 413 27.96 -11.57 12.59
CA ILE A 413 28.43 -11.67 13.98
C ILE A 413 29.62 -12.62 14.00
N LYS A 414 30.82 -12.05 14.12
CA LYS A 414 32.07 -12.82 14.22
C LYS A 414 32.35 -13.19 15.67
N LEU A 415 32.65 -14.47 15.90
CA LEU A 415 32.98 -14.95 17.24
C LEU A 415 34.38 -14.48 17.67
N GLY A 416 34.47 -13.89 18.87
CA GLY A 416 35.73 -13.51 19.50
C GLY A 416 36.58 -14.70 19.96
N ALA A 417 37.79 -14.42 20.44
CA ALA A 417 38.69 -15.46 20.96
C ALA A 417 38.08 -16.16 22.19
N GLY A 418 38.18 -17.49 22.27
CA GLY A 418 37.66 -18.30 23.37
C GLY A 418 36.16 -18.63 23.30
N VAL A 419 35.42 -18.00 22.38
CA VAL A 419 33.95 -18.16 22.27
C VAL A 419 33.56 -19.49 21.63
N LYS A 420 34.37 -20.01 20.70
CA LYS A 420 34.09 -21.29 20.03
C LYS A 420 34.17 -22.44 21.03
N GLU A 421 35.16 -22.40 21.89
CA GLU A 421 35.38 -23.37 22.97
C GLU A 421 34.26 -23.32 24.02
N ALA A 422 33.71 -22.13 24.27
CA ALA A 422 32.56 -21.94 25.16
C ALA A 422 31.22 -22.43 24.57
N GLY A 423 31.19 -22.92 23.32
CA GLY A 423 29.98 -23.41 22.64
C GLY A 423 29.37 -22.42 21.63
N GLY A 424 30.07 -21.33 21.32
CA GLY A 424 29.67 -20.36 20.30
C GLY A 424 28.48 -19.48 20.67
N LEU A 425 27.97 -18.72 19.69
CA LEU A 425 26.84 -17.81 19.86
C LEU A 425 25.56 -18.58 20.22
N ALA A 426 24.89 -18.11 21.27
CA ALA A 426 23.58 -18.59 21.67
C ALA A 426 22.48 -17.64 21.16
N ILE A 427 21.48 -18.20 20.49
CA ILE A 427 20.29 -17.48 20.02
C ILE A 427 19.13 -17.80 20.96
N ILE A 428 18.50 -16.76 21.49
CA ILE A 428 17.28 -16.85 22.29
C ILE A 428 16.16 -16.11 21.56
N GLY A 429 15.18 -16.83 21.06
CA GLY A 429 13.93 -16.24 20.57
C GLY A 429 12.94 -16.11 21.71
N THR A 430 12.41 -14.92 21.97
CA THR A 430 11.46 -14.69 23.07
C THR A 430 10.01 -14.94 22.68
N GLU A 431 9.76 -15.09 21.37
CA GLU A 431 8.48 -15.39 20.73
C GLU A 431 8.75 -16.07 19.38
N ARG A 432 7.68 -16.57 18.76
CA ARG A 432 7.67 -17.07 17.38
C ARG A 432 7.13 -15.98 16.47
N HIS A 433 7.81 -15.69 15.37
CA HIS A 433 7.29 -14.76 14.37
C HIS A 433 6.17 -15.41 13.57
N ASP A 434 5.39 -14.60 12.85
CA ASP A 434 4.32 -15.09 11.98
C ASP A 434 4.84 -15.99 10.85
N SER A 435 6.08 -15.76 10.41
CA SER A 435 6.75 -16.57 9.40
C SER A 435 7.87 -17.42 9.97
N ARG A 436 7.91 -18.69 9.56
CA ARG A 436 8.99 -19.63 9.85
C ARG A 436 10.33 -19.16 9.29
N ARG A 437 10.28 -18.38 8.22
CA ARG A 437 11.44 -17.80 7.55
C ARG A 437 12.22 -16.87 8.47
N VAL A 438 11.53 -15.93 9.11
CA VAL A 438 12.13 -14.97 10.05
C VAL A 438 12.76 -15.68 11.24
N ASP A 439 12.07 -16.70 11.79
CA ASP A 439 12.64 -17.55 12.84
C ASP A 439 13.93 -18.27 12.39
N ARG A 440 13.94 -18.80 11.16
CA ARG A 440 15.15 -19.44 10.58
C ARG A 440 16.27 -18.44 10.36
N GLN A 441 15.97 -17.20 9.97
CA GLN A 441 16.96 -16.13 9.85
C GLN A 441 17.58 -15.78 11.20
N LEU A 442 16.78 -15.70 12.26
CA LEU A 442 17.27 -15.49 13.63
C LEU A 442 18.19 -16.63 14.06
N ARG A 443 17.80 -17.89 13.85
CA ARG A 443 18.68 -19.06 14.12
C ARG A 443 19.97 -19.00 13.29
N GLY A 444 19.87 -18.59 12.03
CA GLY A 444 20.97 -18.44 11.06
C GLY A 444 22.03 -17.41 11.43
N ARG A 445 21.82 -16.62 12.50
CA ARG A 445 22.85 -15.77 13.09
C ARG A 445 23.94 -16.57 13.78
N ALA A 446 23.62 -17.76 14.31
CA ALA A 446 24.60 -18.68 14.89
C ALA A 446 24.97 -19.81 13.90
N GLY A 447 26.12 -20.43 14.13
CA GLY A 447 26.59 -21.59 13.37
C GLY A 447 27.21 -21.27 12.00
N ARG A 448 27.67 -20.03 11.80
CA ARG A 448 28.24 -19.58 10.52
C ARG A 448 29.57 -20.27 10.23
N GLN A 449 29.79 -20.67 8.97
CA GLN A 449 31.01 -21.37 8.52
C GLN A 449 31.38 -22.60 9.39
N GLY A 450 30.38 -23.32 9.88
CA GLY A 450 30.55 -24.52 10.70
C GLY A 450 31.00 -24.24 12.15
N ASP A 451 30.88 -23.00 12.61
CA ASP A 451 31.12 -22.66 14.01
C ASP A 451 30.08 -23.35 14.92
N PRO A 452 30.42 -23.65 16.19
CA PRO A 452 29.45 -24.10 17.17
C PRO A 452 28.45 -22.97 17.49
N GLY A 453 27.27 -23.36 17.96
CA GLY A 453 26.23 -22.43 18.39
C GLY A 453 24.99 -23.18 18.83
N SER A 454 24.06 -22.46 19.45
CA SER A 454 22.77 -23.01 19.86
C SER A 454 21.63 -22.06 19.57
N SER A 455 20.42 -22.60 19.34
CA SER A 455 19.20 -21.80 19.29
C SER A 455 18.11 -22.40 20.17
N GLN A 456 17.42 -21.52 20.92
CA GLN A 456 16.33 -21.87 21.82
C GLN A 456 15.23 -20.83 21.70
N PHE A 457 13.97 -21.27 21.59
CA PHE A 457 12.81 -20.39 21.61
C PHE A 457 12.01 -20.58 22.89
N PHE A 458 11.52 -19.48 23.44
CA PHE A 458 10.66 -19.38 24.60
C PHE A 458 9.32 -18.82 24.12
N VAL A 459 8.22 -19.52 24.36
CA VAL A 459 6.88 -19.16 23.84
C VAL A 459 5.88 -19.20 24.97
N ALA A 460 4.97 -18.23 25.05
CA ALA A 460 3.85 -18.25 25.98
C ALA A 460 2.52 -18.50 25.25
N LEU A 461 1.55 -19.09 25.96
CA LEU A 461 0.18 -19.25 25.44
C LEU A 461 -0.55 -17.91 25.22
N GLU A 462 -0.07 -16.85 25.87
CA GLU A 462 -0.51 -15.47 25.75
C GLU A 462 0.12 -14.71 24.57
N ASP A 463 1.06 -15.31 23.82
CA ASP A 463 1.69 -14.67 22.66
C ASP A 463 0.72 -14.59 21.47
N ASP A 464 0.89 -13.60 20.60
CA ASP A 464 -0.09 -13.27 19.56
C ASP A 464 -0.33 -14.40 18.55
N LEU A 465 0.74 -15.07 18.10
CA LEU A 465 0.63 -16.25 17.24
C LEU A 465 -0.21 -17.37 17.88
N MET A 466 -0.01 -17.60 19.18
CA MET A 466 -0.75 -18.61 19.94
C MET A 466 -2.20 -18.16 20.22
N ARG A 467 -2.43 -16.86 20.32
CA ARG A 467 -3.75 -16.27 20.52
C ARG A 467 -4.62 -16.36 19.28
N MET A 468 -4.06 -16.03 18.12
CA MET A 468 -4.77 -16.03 16.83
C MET A 468 -4.98 -17.43 16.26
N PHE A 469 -4.04 -18.36 16.50
CA PHE A 469 -4.00 -19.67 15.85
C PHE A 469 -3.91 -20.87 16.81
N GLY A 470 -4.11 -20.64 18.10
CA GLY A 470 -4.16 -21.68 19.12
C GLY A 470 -5.23 -22.73 18.82
N SER A 471 -4.82 -23.90 18.31
CA SER A 471 -5.74 -24.97 17.98
C SER A 471 -6.45 -25.51 19.23
N GLU A 472 -7.72 -25.91 19.07
CA GLU A 472 -8.53 -26.56 20.12
C GLU A 472 -7.79 -27.77 20.75
N ARG A 473 -6.92 -28.42 19.96
CA ARG A 473 -6.08 -29.55 20.38
C ARG A 473 -4.98 -29.14 21.36
N ILE A 474 -4.37 -27.97 21.20
CA ILE A 474 -3.38 -27.45 22.15
C ILE A 474 -4.09 -27.12 23.46
N SER A 475 -5.22 -26.39 23.42
CA SER A 475 -6.03 -26.07 24.61
C SER A 475 -6.40 -27.33 25.40
N LYS A 476 -6.92 -28.38 24.72
CA LYS A 476 -7.26 -29.67 25.37
C LYS A 476 -6.06 -30.40 25.98
N ILE A 477 -4.89 -30.33 25.36
CA ILE A 477 -3.66 -30.94 25.90
C ILE A 477 -3.20 -30.17 27.14
N MET A 478 -3.27 -28.83 27.11
CA MET A 478 -2.91 -27.97 28.23
C MET A 478 -3.84 -28.21 29.43
N ASP A 479 -5.15 -28.30 29.17
CA ASP A 479 -6.15 -28.57 30.20
C ASP A 479 -5.95 -29.96 30.84
N ARG A 480 -5.59 -30.97 30.03
CA ARG A 480 -5.36 -32.34 30.51
C ARG A 480 -4.04 -32.48 31.28
N LEU A 481 -3.03 -31.69 30.94
CA LEU A 481 -1.74 -31.67 31.64
C LEU A 481 -1.80 -30.91 32.97
N GLY A 482 -2.78 -30.01 33.16
CA GLY A 482 -3.01 -29.34 34.44
C GLY A 482 -1.82 -28.52 34.92
N LEU A 483 -1.16 -27.80 33.99
CA LEU A 483 0.10 -27.09 34.24
C LEU A 483 0.00 -26.16 35.44
N LYS A 484 0.86 -26.41 36.42
CA LYS A 484 1.07 -25.51 37.55
C LYS A 484 1.98 -24.36 37.14
N GLU A 485 1.85 -23.21 37.81
CA GLU A 485 2.78 -22.10 37.61
C GLU A 485 4.22 -22.58 37.81
N GLY A 486 5.08 -22.30 36.83
CA GLY A 486 6.49 -22.73 36.80
C GLY A 486 6.82 -24.04 36.06
N GLU A 487 5.85 -24.81 35.57
CA GLU A 487 6.13 -26.01 34.75
C GLU A 487 6.39 -25.65 33.29
N VAL A 488 7.54 -26.10 32.75
CA VAL A 488 7.93 -25.90 31.36
C VAL A 488 7.53 -27.12 30.53
N ILE A 489 6.79 -26.91 29.44
CA ILE A 489 6.57 -27.98 28.47
C ILE A 489 7.63 -27.92 27.38
N GLN A 490 8.31 -29.04 27.20
CA GLN A 490 9.14 -29.29 26.03
C GLN A 490 8.62 -30.54 25.33
N HIS A 491 7.84 -30.37 24.25
CA HIS A 491 7.27 -31.51 23.53
C HIS A 491 7.18 -31.24 22.02
N SER A 492 7.72 -32.16 21.22
CA SER A 492 7.81 -32.04 19.76
C SER A 492 6.46 -31.86 19.06
N MET A 493 5.37 -32.41 19.61
CA MET A 493 4.02 -32.20 19.08
C MET A 493 3.56 -30.74 19.17
N ILE A 494 3.95 -30.00 20.20
CA ILE A 494 3.53 -28.60 20.34
C ILE A 494 4.32 -27.72 19.39
N THR A 495 5.65 -27.92 19.31
CA THR A 495 6.50 -27.25 18.31
C THR A 495 5.97 -27.46 16.88
N LYS A 496 5.62 -28.70 16.50
CA LYS A 496 4.99 -28.98 15.19
C LYS A 496 3.64 -28.31 15.00
N SER A 497 2.89 -28.06 16.07
CA SER A 497 1.60 -27.38 15.98
C SER A 497 1.77 -25.87 15.78
N ILE A 498 2.78 -25.28 16.40
CA ILE A 498 3.19 -23.89 16.15
C ILE A 498 3.64 -23.72 14.70
N GLU A 499 4.47 -24.64 14.17
CA GLU A 499 4.89 -24.57 12.76
C GLU A 499 3.72 -24.66 11.77
N ARG A 500 2.67 -25.42 12.10
CA ARG A 500 1.43 -25.46 11.30
C ARG A 500 0.65 -24.15 11.38
N ALA A 501 0.64 -23.51 12.55
CA ALA A 501 0.03 -22.19 12.70
C ALA A 501 0.76 -21.17 11.82
N GLN A 502 2.09 -21.08 11.90
CA GLN A 502 2.92 -20.20 11.06
C GLN A 502 2.66 -20.46 9.57
N ARG A 503 2.64 -21.72 9.13
CA ARG A 503 2.34 -22.07 7.73
C ARG A 503 0.95 -21.57 7.29
N LYS A 504 -0.06 -21.63 8.17
CA LYS A 504 -1.39 -21.10 7.86
C LYS A 504 -1.39 -19.57 7.74
N VAL A 505 -0.60 -18.88 8.56
CA VAL A 505 -0.40 -17.42 8.43
C VAL A 505 0.29 -17.08 7.12
N GLU A 506 1.34 -17.84 6.75
CA GLU A 506 2.06 -17.70 5.49
C GLU A 506 1.14 -17.92 4.28
N GLU A 507 0.32 -18.98 4.28
CA GLU A 507 -0.66 -19.27 3.22
C GLU A 507 -1.74 -18.17 3.11
N ASN A 508 -2.22 -17.63 4.22
CA ASN A 508 -3.14 -16.49 4.23
C ASN A 508 -2.48 -15.25 3.62
N ASN A 509 -1.26 -14.93 4.05
CA ASN A 509 -0.50 -13.78 3.54
C ASN A 509 -0.21 -13.92 2.04
N PHE A 510 0.12 -15.13 1.57
CA PHE A 510 0.27 -15.43 0.15
C PHE A 510 -1.02 -15.17 -0.62
N GLY A 511 -2.17 -15.63 -0.12
CA GLY A 511 -3.47 -15.36 -0.74
C GLY A 511 -3.74 -13.87 -0.91
N ILE A 512 -3.34 -13.05 0.07
CA ILE A 512 -3.56 -11.60 0.04
C ILE A 512 -2.63 -10.92 -0.97
N ARG A 513 -1.34 -11.30 -0.99
CA ARG A 513 -0.39 -10.83 -2.01
C ARG A 513 -0.82 -11.20 -3.42
N LYS A 514 -1.31 -12.43 -3.60
CA LYS A 514 -1.83 -12.90 -4.88
C LYS A 514 -3.02 -12.05 -5.34
N ARG A 515 -3.99 -11.80 -4.45
CA ARG A 515 -5.15 -10.96 -4.77
C ARG A 515 -4.71 -9.54 -5.13
N LEU A 516 -3.80 -8.95 -4.37
CA LEU A 516 -3.25 -7.62 -4.64
C LEU A 516 -2.58 -7.54 -6.02
N LEU A 517 -1.79 -8.56 -6.39
CA LEU A 517 -1.20 -8.70 -7.71
C LEU A 517 -2.26 -8.81 -8.81
N GLU A 518 -3.32 -9.58 -8.59
CA GLU A 518 -4.41 -9.75 -9.58
C GLU A 518 -5.14 -8.44 -9.88
N TYR A 519 -5.37 -7.59 -8.87
CA TYR A 519 -5.91 -6.24 -9.08
C TYR A 519 -4.90 -5.34 -9.82
N ASP A 520 -3.62 -5.35 -9.42
CA ASP A 520 -2.60 -4.54 -10.08
C ASP A 520 -2.27 -5.03 -11.50
N ASP A 521 -2.48 -6.30 -11.85
CA ASP A 521 -2.28 -6.81 -13.20
C ASP A 521 -3.26 -6.18 -14.20
N VAL A 522 -4.51 -5.92 -13.76
CA VAL A 522 -5.50 -5.17 -14.55
C VAL A 522 -5.00 -3.74 -14.77
N MET A 523 -4.56 -3.09 -13.70
CA MET A 523 -3.98 -1.75 -13.75
C MET A 523 -2.72 -1.69 -14.61
N ASN A 524 -1.88 -2.71 -14.54
CA ASN A 524 -0.62 -2.77 -15.27
C ASN A 524 -0.86 -2.87 -16.77
N ALA A 525 -1.85 -3.64 -17.21
CA ALA A 525 -2.24 -3.70 -18.62
C ALA A 525 -2.65 -2.32 -19.16
N GLN A 526 -3.45 -1.57 -18.40
CA GLN A 526 -3.85 -0.20 -18.75
C GLN A 526 -2.65 0.76 -18.73
N ARG A 527 -1.82 0.66 -17.69
CA ARG A 527 -0.60 1.46 -17.49
C ARG A 527 0.38 1.31 -18.64
N GLU A 528 0.57 0.10 -19.17
CA GLU A 528 1.45 -0.14 -20.32
C GLU A 528 1.01 0.64 -21.56
N VAL A 529 -0.30 0.67 -21.85
CA VAL A 529 -0.87 1.43 -22.97
C VAL A 529 -0.64 2.93 -22.77
N ILE A 530 -0.99 3.45 -21.60
CA ILE A 530 -0.86 4.88 -21.29
C ILE A 530 0.61 5.30 -21.27
N TYR A 531 1.50 4.53 -20.64
CA TYR A 531 2.92 4.86 -20.56
C TYR A 531 3.62 4.76 -21.92
N LYS A 532 3.09 3.96 -22.85
CA LYS A 532 3.53 3.96 -24.24
C LYS A 532 3.11 5.25 -24.96
N LYS A 533 1.84 5.64 -24.87
CA LYS A 533 1.33 6.91 -25.44
C LYS A 533 2.04 8.13 -24.84
N ARG A 534 2.22 8.17 -23.51
CA ARG A 534 3.00 9.23 -22.82
C ARG A 534 4.44 9.30 -23.31
N ARG A 535 5.10 8.16 -23.53
CA ARG A 535 6.46 8.12 -24.10
C ARG A 535 6.50 8.65 -25.54
N HIS A 536 5.55 8.26 -26.39
CA HIS A 536 5.43 8.81 -27.74
C HIS A 536 5.22 10.34 -27.71
N ALA A 537 4.34 10.85 -26.85
CA ALA A 537 4.14 12.30 -26.67
C ALA A 537 5.39 13.01 -26.11
N LEU A 538 6.10 12.41 -25.15
CA LEU A 538 7.29 13.02 -24.55
C LEU A 538 8.46 13.13 -25.54
N HIS A 539 8.71 12.08 -26.34
CA HIS A 539 9.80 12.04 -27.31
C HIS A 539 9.41 12.64 -28.67
N GLY A 540 8.13 12.59 -29.05
CA GLY A 540 7.62 12.93 -30.39
C GLY A 540 7.71 11.77 -31.39
N GLU A 541 8.36 10.65 -31.03
CA GLU A 541 8.45 9.46 -31.88
C GLU A 541 7.09 8.74 -31.93
N ARG A 542 6.60 8.43 -33.14
CA ARG A 542 5.30 7.78 -33.41
C ARG A 542 4.06 8.58 -32.96
N LEU A 543 4.22 9.80 -32.45
CA LEU A 543 3.10 10.65 -32.05
C LEU A 543 2.13 10.92 -33.21
N ALA A 544 2.64 11.18 -34.41
CA ALA A 544 1.79 11.38 -35.59
C ALA A 544 0.88 10.17 -35.89
N VAL A 545 1.36 8.94 -35.67
CA VAL A 545 0.55 7.73 -35.84
C VAL A 545 -0.51 7.64 -34.75
N ASP A 546 -0.16 7.96 -33.51
CA ASP A 546 -1.13 7.98 -32.42
C ASP A 546 -2.22 9.02 -32.67
N LEU A 547 -1.87 10.22 -33.16
CA LEU A 547 -2.84 11.27 -33.49
C LEU A 547 -3.76 10.88 -34.66
N MET A 548 -3.23 10.23 -35.69
CA MET A 548 -4.05 9.71 -36.79
C MET A 548 -5.05 8.68 -36.30
N ASN A 549 -4.61 7.74 -35.46
CA ASN A 549 -5.51 6.76 -34.85
C ASN A 549 -6.57 7.45 -33.98
N MET A 550 -6.19 8.46 -33.17
CA MET A 550 -7.16 9.23 -32.38
C MET A 550 -8.22 9.92 -33.26
N MET A 551 -7.83 10.52 -34.39
CA MET A 551 -8.76 11.15 -35.32
C MET A 551 -9.73 10.15 -35.95
N TYR A 552 -9.22 8.97 -36.33
CA TYR A 552 -10.04 7.88 -36.84
C TYR A 552 -11.02 7.38 -35.78
N ASP A 553 -10.52 7.06 -34.57
CA ASP A 553 -11.32 6.54 -33.46
C ASP A 553 -12.45 7.51 -33.06
N VAL A 554 -12.18 8.83 -33.06
CA VAL A 554 -13.20 9.85 -32.76
C VAL A 554 -14.26 9.91 -33.86
N GLY A 555 -13.86 9.84 -35.13
CA GLY A 555 -14.80 9.80 -36.26
C GLY A 555 -15.69 8.56 -36.21
N GLU A 556 -15.11 7.39 -35.97
CA GLU A 556 -15.83 6.12 -35.84
C GLU A 556 -16.82 6.15 -34.65
N GLN A 557 -16.38 6.67 -33.50
CA GLN A 557 -17.23 6.75 -32.31
C GLN A 557 -18.44 7.68 -32.53
N ILE A 558 -18.23 8.86 -33.10
CA ILE A 558 -19.32 9.80 -33.44
C ILE A 558 -20.32 9.16 -34.40
N THR A 559 -19.82 8.39 -35.39
CA THR A 559 -20.71 7.67 -36.31
C THR A 559 -21.53 6.60 -35.59
N ILE A 560 -20.92 5.77 -34.76
CA ILE A 560 -21.61 4.70 -34.02
C ILE A 560 -22.70 5.30 -33.11
N ASP A 561 -22.35 6.28 -32.29
CA ASP A 561 -23.27 6.86 -31.30
C ASP A 561 -24.48 7.53 -31.95
N ALA A 562 -24.26 8.16 -33.11
CA ALA A 562 -25.33 8.80 -33.88
C ALA A 562 -26.18 7.80 -34.67
N GLN A 563 -25.58 6.76 -35.26
CA GLN A 563 -26.30 5.70 -35.96
C GLN A 563 -27.20 4.91 -35.00
N ASP A 564 -26.72 4.61 -33.79
CA ASP A 564 -27.49 3.92 -32.76
C ASP A 564 -28.75 4.70 -32.33
N GLN A 565 -28.76 6.02 -32.54
CA GLN A 565 -29.86 6.93 -32.20
C GLN A 565 -30.65 7.43 -33.42
N ASP A 566 -30.31 6.99 -34.63
CA ASP A 566 -30.85 7.50 -35.91
C ASP A 566 -30.75 9.04 -36.04
N ASP A 567 -29.71 9.67 -35.44
CA ASP A 567 -29.58 11.14 -35.34
C ASP A 567 -28.50 11.73 -36.27
N PHE A 568 -28.88 11.98 -37.52
CA PHE A 568 -27.98 12.58 -38.51
C PHE A 568 -27.65 14.06 -38.23
N ASP A 569 -28.51 14.80 -37.55
CA ASP A 569 -28.25 16.20 -37.22
C ASP A 569 -27.29 16.32 -36.03
N GLY A 570 -27.43 15.45 -35.03
CA GLY A 570 -26.43 15.26 -33.96
C GLY A 570 -25.07 14.88 -34.53
N PHE A 571 -25.01 13.92 -35.45
CA PHE A 571 -23.79 13.54 -36.16
C PHE A 571 -23.07 14.75 -36.80
N LYS A 572 -23.80 15.62 -37.52
CA LYS A 572 -23.20 16.83 -38.11
C LYS A 572 -22.63 17.77 -37.05
N MET A 573 -23.38 18.00 -35.97
CA MET A 573 -22.96 18.90 -34.90
C MET A 573 -21.73 18.36 -34.18
N ASP A 574 -21.67 17.05 -33.96
CA ASP A 574 -20.54 16.38 -33.32
C ASP A 574 -19.28 16.39 -34.20
N LEU A 575 -19.42 16.24 -35.53
CA LEU A 575 -18.30 16.43 -36.45
C LEU A 575 -17.76 17.86 -36.43
N ILE A 576 -18.62 18.87 -36.36
CA ILE A 576 -18.19 20.28 -36.29
C ILE A 576 -17.52 20.57 -34.95
N THR A 577 -18.12 20.10 -33.85
CA THR A 577 -17.63 20.41 -32.51
C THR A 577 -16.40 19.58 -32.13
N SER A 578 -16.30 18.31 -32.52
CA SER A 578 -15.17 17.45 -32.12
C SER A 578 -14.06 17.45 -33.15
N LEU A 579 -14.40 17.42 -34.45
CA LEU A 579 -13.46 17.26 -35.56
C LEU A 579 -13.31 18.50 -36.45
N GLY A 580 -14.06 19.58 -36.18
CA GLY A 580 -13.94 20.85 -36.89
C GLY A 580 -14.18 20.78 -38.40
N ILE A 581 -14.97 19.81 -38.87
CA ILE A 581 -15.28 19.60 -40.29
C ILE A 581 -16.79 19.55 -40.52
N GLU A 582 -17.20 19.87 -41.74
CA GLU A 582 -18.55 19.56 -42.22
C GLU A 582 -18.63 18.08 -42.63
N THR A 583 -19.83 17.49 -42.55
CA THR A 583 -20.04 16.10 -42.96
C THR A 583 -19.67 15.90 -44.45
N PRO A 584 -18.79 14.94 -44.79
CA PRO A 584 -18.58 14.54 -46.17
C PRO A 584 -19.64 13.54 -46.68
N ILE A 585 -20.57 13.14 -45.81
CA ILE A 585 -21.51 12.04 -46.00
C ILE A 585 -22.94 12.59 -46.14
N SER A 586 -23.71 12.00 -47.04
CA SER A 586 -25.14 12.28 -47.15
C SER A 586 -25.95 11.52 -46.11
N GLU A 587 -27.13 12.01 -45.73
CA GLU A 587 -28.03 11.34 -44.77
C GLU A 587 -28.31 9.89 -45.17
N LYS A 588 -28.44 9.63 -46.47
CA LYS A 588 -28.66 8.28 -46.99
C LYS A 588 -27.46 7.37 -46.78
N GLU A 589 -26.25 7.86 -47.07
CA GLU A 589 -25.02 7.11 -46.82
C GLU A 589 -24.80 6.88 -45.33
N PHE A 590 -25.19 7.83 -44.47
CA PHE A 590 -25.14 7.67 -43.02
C PHE A 590 -26.04 6.54 -42.52
N MET A 591 -27.22 6.34 -43.11
CA MET A 591 -28.12 5.25 -42.72
C MET A 591 -27.74 3.89 -43.34
N ASP A 592 -27.23 3.89 -44.57
CA ASP A 592 -27.02 2.66 -45.36
C ASP A 592 -25.60 2.08 -45.22
N ASP A 593 -24.57 2.91 -44.99
CA ASP A 593 -23.16 2.48 -44.92
C ASP A 593 -22.77 2.02 -43.50
N ASN A 594 -21.76 1.14 -43.44
CA ASN A 594 -21.16 0.71 -42.18
C ASN A 594 -20.35 1.85 -41.54
N SER A 595 -20.39 1.96 -40.21
CA SER A 595 -19.63 2.94 -39.43
C SER A 595 -18.14 3.02 -39.79
N THR A 596 -17.49 1.89 -40.09
CA THR A 596 -16.08 1.84 -40.51
C THR A 596 -15.83 2.55 -41.86
N VAL A 597 -16.74 2.38 -42.82
CA VAL A 597 -16.63 3.00 -44.16
C VAL A 597 -16.86 4.51 -44.05
N ILE A 598 -17.80 4.92 -43.20
CA ILE A 598 -18.06 6.32 -42.89
C ILE A 598 -16.84 6.94 -42.19
N ALA A 599 -16.25 6.24 -41.22
CA ALA A 599 -15.05 6.67 -40.50
C ALA A 599 -13.84 6.89 -41.42
N ASP A 600 -13.61 6.01 -42.40
CA ASP A 600 -12.56 6.19 -43.42
C ASP A 600 -12.74 7.51 -44.20
N LYS A 601 -13.96 7.78 -44.67
CA LYS A 601 -14.30 9.01 -45.41
C LYS A 601 -14.12 10.26 -44.53
N ILE A 602 -14.53 10.20 -43.26
CA ILE A 602 -14.32 11.27 -42.27
C ILE A 602 -12.83 11.51 -42.08
N PHE A 603 -12.06 10.44 -41.84
CA PHE A 603 -10.63 10.50 -41.54
C PHE A 603 -9.84 11.20 -42.65
N ASP A 604 -10.12 10.90 -43.93
CA ASP A 604 -9.48 11.53 -45.08
C ASP A 604 -9.70 13.05 -45.13
N VAL A 605 -10.88 13.52 -44.71
CA VAL A 605 -11.20 14.95 -44.66
C VAL A 605 -10.54 15.62 -43.45
N VAL A 606 -10.62 14.99 -42.27
CA VAL A 606 -10.02 15.50 -41.02
C VAL A 606 -8.51 15.65 -41.17
N ILE A 607 -7.82 14.63 -41.68
CA ILE A 607 -6.36 14.66 -41.79
C ILE A 607 -5.87 15.73 -42.76
N LYS A 608 -6.63 15.97 -43.84
CA LYS A 608 -6.34 17.04 -44.80
C LYS A 608 -6.53 18.41 -44.16
N SER A 609 -7.68 18.63 -43.51
CA SER A 609 -7.99 19.85 -42.78
C SER A 609 -6.93 20.16 -41.71
N TYR A 610 -6.52 19.15 -40.95
CA TYR A 610 -5.50 19.28 -39.91
C TYR A 610 -4.13 19.66 -40.48
N LYS A 611 -3.69 19.03 -41.58
CA LYS A 611 -2.41 19.35 -42.25
C LYS A 611 -2.38 20.79 -42.75
N ASP A 612 -3.47 21.26 -43.36
CA ASP A 612 -3.58 22.63 -43.84
C ASP A 612 -3.50 23.62 -42.67
N LYS A 613 -4.19 23.32 -41.57
CA LYS A 613 -4.15 24.12 -40.35
C LYS A 613 -2.76 24.15 -39.71
N ALA A 614 -2.09 23.01 -39.59
CA ALA A 614 -0.73 22.91 -39.08
C ALA A 614 0.24 23.80 -39.88
N ALA A 615 0.12 23.81 -41.21
CA ALA A 615 0.91 24.67 -42.08
C ALA A 615 0.64 26.17 -41.84
N ILE A 616 -0.62 26.54 -41.62
CA ILE A 616 -1.00 27.93 -41.28
C ILE A 616 -0.40 28.35 -39.92
N ILE A 617 -0.49 27.49 -38.90
CA ILE A 617 0.09 27.76 -37.57
C ILE A 617 1.60 27.97 -37.68
N ALA A 618 2.32 27.08 -38.37
CA ALA A 618 3.76 27.22 -38.58
C ALA A 618 4.12 28.54 -39.28
N LYS A 619 3.39 28.89 -40.35
CA LYS A 619 3.59 30.14 -41.10
C LYS A 619 3.33 31.38 -40.25
N ASN A 620 2.33 31.35 -39.38
CA ASN A 620 1.98 32.48 -38.51
C ASN A 620 2.93 32.61 -37.32
N ALA A 621 3.50 31.51 -36.83
CA ALA A 621 4.45 31.49 -35.73
C ALA A 621 5.86 31.94 -36.18
N TYR A 622 6.25 31.62 -37.41
CA TYR A 622 7.63 31.82 -37.89
C TYR A 622 8.14 33.27 -37.81
N PRO A 623 7.38 34.33 -38.17
CA PRO A 623 7.86 35.71 -38.05
C PRO A 623 8.24 36.08 -36.61
N VAL A 624 7.48 35.59 -35.63
CA VAL A 624 7.71 35.85 -34.21
C VAL A 624 8.95 35.08 -33.73
N ILE A 625 9.05 33.79 -34.09
CA ILE A 625 10.20 32.93 -33.76
C ILE A 625 11.49 33.51 -34.35
N LYS A 626 11.44 33.95 -35.62
CA LYS A 626 12.55 34.60 -36.32
C LYS A 626 12.99 35.87 -35.61
N GLY A 627 12.05 36.75 -35.26
CA GLY A 627 12.34 37.98 -34.52
C GLY A 627 12.98 37.71 -33.16
N VAL A 628 12.50 36.71 -32.41
CA VAL A 628 13.06 36.35 -31.11
C VAL A 628 14.46 35.73 -31.25
N TYR A 629 14.67 34.84 -32.21
CA TYR A 629 15.98 34.19 -32.42
C TYR A 629 17.06 35.17 -32.91
N GLU A 630 16.71 36.09 -33.80
CA GLU A 630 17.64 37.07 -34.36
C GLU A 630 17.98 38.19 -33.36
N ASN A 631 17.06 38.56 -32.46
CA ASN A 631 17.27 39.61 -31.46
C ASN A 631 17.78 39.10 -30.10
N ASN A 632 17.44 37.87 -29.70
CA ASN A 632 17.73 37.30 -28.38
C ASN A 632 18.28 35.87 -28.48
N THR A 633 19.53 35.73 -28.91
CA THR A 633 20.21 34.42 -29.10
C THR A 633 20.53 33.66 -27.80
N GLN A 634 20.20 34.21 -26.63
CA GLN A 634 20.44 33.55 -25.34
C GLN A 634 19.34 32.56 -24.93
N TYR A 635 18.15 32.64 -25.52
CA TYR A 635 17.03 31.78 -25.15
C TYR A 635 17.17 30.38 -25.75
N GLU A 636 17.10 29.35 -24.91
CA GLU A 636 17.06 27.97 -25.37
C GLU A 636 15.64 27.52 -25.71
N ASN A 637 14.66 27.92 -24.89
CA ASN A 637 13.26 27.56 -25.03
C ASN A 637 12.34 28.79 -24.90
N ILE A 638 11.23 28.78 -25.63
CA ILE A 638 10.19 29.82 -25.62
C ILE A 638 8.84 29.24 -25.18
N LEU A 639 8.02 30.08 -24.55
CA LEU A 639 6.64 29.76 -24.23
C LEU A 639 5.73 30.20 -25.37
N VAL A 640 4.98 29.24 -25.93
CA VAL A 640 4.00 29.44 -26.99
C VAL A 640 2.61 29.22 -26.38
N PRO A 641 1.81 30.28 -26.16
CA PRO A 641 0.43 30.12 -25.74
C PRO A 641 -0.41 29.57 -26.89
N VAL A 642 -1.19 28.53 -26.63
CA VAL A 642 -2.18 27.98 -27.56
C VAL A 642 -3.54 28.01 -26.90
N THR A 643 -4.56 28.49 -27.61
CA THR A 643 -5.93 28.54 -27.09
C THR A 643 -6.92 27.94 -28.07
N ASP A 644 -7.88 27.17 -27.55
CA ASP A 644 -9.06 26.69 -28.28
C ASP A 644 -10.27 27.65 -28.14
N GLY A 645 -10.07 28.82 -27.53
CA GLY A 645 -11.11 29.80 -27.21
C GLY A 645 -11.64 29.71 -25.77
N VAL A 646 -11.42 28.59 -25.07
CA VAL A 646 -11.87 28.37 -23.69
C VAL A 646 -10.68 28.19 -22.75
N LYS A 647 -9.76 27.31 -23.12
CA LYS A 647 -8.53 26.99 -22.39
C LYS A 647 -7.34 27.63 -23.10
N THR A 648 -6.36 28.09 -22.32
CA THR A 648 -5.06 28.53 -22.85
C THR A 648 -3.97 27.69 -22.20
N ILE A 649 -3.19 26.99 -23.03
CA ILE A 649 -2.09 26.12 -22.60
C ILE A 649 -0.77 26.75 -23.03
N GLN A 650 0.18 26.84 -22.11
CA GLN A 650 1.52 27.33 -22.39
C GLN A 650 2.42 26.16 -22.79
N ILE A 651 2.85 26.15 -24.05
CA ILE A 651 3.66 25.08 -24.62
C ILE A 651 5.13 25.51 -24.66
N ILE A 652 6.03 24.64 -24.21
CA ILE A 652 7.47 24.87 -24.31
C ILE A 652 7.96 24.40 -25.68
N ALA A 653 8.56 25.30 -26.45
CA ALA A 653 9.17 24.99 -27.74
C ALA A 653 10.65 25.36 -27.76
N ASN A 654 11.48 24.55 -28.43
CA ASN A 654 12.91 24.84 -28.56
C ASN A 654 13.12 25.92 -29.62
N LEU A 655 13.73 27.04 -29.25
CA LEU A 655 13.81 28.21 -30.11
C LEU A 655 14.63 27.92 -31.38
N LYS A 656 15.80 27.28 -31.21
CA LYS A 656 16.70 26.97 -32.32
C LYS A 656 16.06 26.03 -33.34
N ARG A 657 15.48 24.92 -32.88
CA ARG A 657 14.79 23.96 -33.77
C ARG A 657 13.58 24.59 -34.46
N SER A 658 12.84 25.43 -33.74
CA SER A 658 11.71 26.18 -34.28
C SER A 658 12.12 27.15 -35.40
N TYR A 659 13.27 27.79 -35.27
CA TYR A 659 13.84 28.65 -36.31
C TYR A 659 14.31 27.85 -37.54
N GLU A 660 15.13 26.81 -37.31
CA GLU A 660 15.70 25.96 -38.38
C GLU A 660 14.64 25.19 -39.18
N SER A 661 13.49 24.91 -38.56
CA SER A 661 12.37 24.18 -39.19
C SER A 661 11.28 25.07 -39.80
N GLU A 662 11.50 26.39 -39.87
CA GLU A 662 10.51 27.36 -40.35
C GLU A 662 9.16 27.30 -39.60
N GLY A 663 9.21 27.09 -38.29
CA GLY A 663 8.02 27.02 -37.42
C GLY A 663 7.35 25.65 -37.33
N LYS A 664 7.83 24.63 -38.06
CA LYS A 664 7.24 23.28 -37.99
C LYS A 664 7.46 22.59 -36.64
N ASP A 665 8.60 22.80 -36.00
CA ASP A 665 8.89 22.23 -34.66
C ASP A 665 7.93 22.79 -33.59
N VAL A 666 7.41 24.01 -33.75
CA VAL A 666 6.38 24.56 -32.84
C VAL A 666 5.11 23.73 -32.91
N VAL A 667 4.66 23.34 -34.11
CA VAL A 667 3.48 22.47 -34.24
C VAL A 667 3.69 21.14 -33.54
N LEU A 668 4.88 20.53 -33.72
CA LEU A 668 5.23 19.30 -33.02
C LEU A 668 5.26 19.49 -31.49
N SER A 669 5.82 20.61 -31.00
CA SER A 669 5.79 20.95 -29.56
C SER A 669 4.37 21.10 -29.04
N ILE A 670 3.46 21.69 -29.83
CA ILE A 670 2.04 21.85 -29.51
C ILE A 670 1.37 20.46 -29.42
N GLU A 671 1.53 19.63 -30.44
CA GLU A 671 1.05 18.24 -30.46
C GLU A 671 1.52 17.48 -29.22
N LYS A 672 2.82 17.53 -28.92
CA LYS A 672 3.43 16.84 -27.77
C LYS A 672 2.87 17.34 -26.43
N GLY A 673 2.83 18.66 -26.23
CA GLY A 673 2.43 19.26 -24.97
C GLY A 673 0.95 19.08 -24.66
N ILE A 674 0.07 19.26 -25.65
CA ILE A 674 -1.37 19.02 -25.50
C ILE A 674 -1.62 17.54 -25.23
N THR A 675 -1.06 16.65 -26.06
CA THR A 675 -1.29 15.20 -25.91
C THR A 675 -0.83 14.73 -24.53
N LEU A 676 0.36 15.16 -24.08
CA LEU A 676 0.87 14.79 -22.77
C LEU A 676 0.01 15.35 -21.63
N GLY A 677 -0.39 16.63 -21.71
CA GLY A 677 -1.23 17.27 -20.69
C GLY A 677 -2.59 16.59 -20.54
N MET A 678 -3.30 16.34 -21.65
CA MET A 678 -4.62 15.70 -21.64
C MET A 678 -4.57 14.25 -21.17
N ILE A 679 -3.52 13.50 -21.55
CA ILE A 679 -3.29 12.15 -21.02
C ILE A 679 -3.07 12.20 -19.52
N ASP A 680 -2.22 13.11 -19.02
CA ASP A 680 -1.89 13.20 -17.61
C ASP A 680 -3.11 13.58 -16.76
N ASP A 681 -3.92 14.53 -17.21
CA ASP A 681 -5.14 14.94 -16.50
C ASP A 681 -6.19 13.83 -16.46
N SER A 682 -6.46 13.19 -17.60
CA SER A 682 -7.44 12.10 -17.68
C SER A 682 -6.98 10.87 -16.91
N TRP A 683 -5.69 10.54 -16.96
CA TRP A 683 -5.12 9.39 -16.24
C TRP A 683 -5.16 9.59 -14.72
N LYS A 684 -4.91 10.81 -14.21
CA LYS A 684 -5.05 11.09 -12.76
C LYS A 684 -6.48 10.90 -12.28
N GLU A 685 -7.47 11.33 -13.06
CA GLU A 685 -8.88 11.14 -12.70
C GLU A 685 -9.27 9.66 -12.75
N HIS A 686 -8.85 8.95 -13.80
CA HIS A 686 -9.08 7.51 -13.92
C HIS A 686 -8.47 6.71 -12.77
N LEU A 687 -7.26 7.06 -12.32
CA LEU A 687 -6.66 6.43 -11.14
C LEU A 687 -7.53 6.61 -9.87
N ARG A 688 -8.18 7.76 -9.73
CA ARG A 688 -9.12 8.02 -8.63
C ARG A 688 -10.38 7.17 -8.76
N GLU A 689 -11.00 7.15 -9.94
CA GLU A 689 -12.19 6.34 -10.21
C GLU A 689 -11.94 4.85 -9.98
N LEU A 690 -10.74 4.36 -10.27
CA LEU A 690 -10.33 2.98 -10.03
C LEU A 690 -10.09 2.66 -8.55
N ASP A 691 -9.54 3.62 -7.79
CA ASP A 691 -9.42 3.48 -6.34
C ASP A 691 -10.82 3.40 -5.71
N ASP A 692 -11.76 4.24 -6.13
CA ASP A 692 -13.17 4.22 -5.69
C ASP A 692 -13.87 2.91 -6.08
N LEU A 693 -13.70 2.46 -7.34
CA LEU A 693 -14.23 1.19 -7.82
C LEU A 693 -13.69 -0.01 -7.03
N LYS A 694 -12.40 0.02 -6.68
CA LYS A 694 -11.78 -1.05 -5.91
C LYS A 694 -12.40 -1.16 -4.51
N GLN A 695 -12.83 -0.06 -3.92
CA GLN A 695 -13.55 -0.05 -2.65
C GLN A 695 -14.99 -0.55 -2.80
N SER A 696 -15.74 -0.02 -3.78
CA SER A 696 -17.16 -0.34 -3.96
C SER A 696 -17.40 -1.82 -4.29
N VAL A 697 -16.51 -2.42 -5.08
CA VAL A 697 -16.62 -3.82 -5.51
C VAL A 697 -16.43 -4.81 -4.35
N GLN A 698 -15.85 -4.39 -3.22
CA GLN A 698 -15.79 -5.23 -2.01
C GLN A 698 -17.18 -5.45 -1.40
N SER A 699 -18.11 -4.51 -1.56
CA SER A 699 -19.51 -4.68 -1.14
C SER A 699 -20.27 -5.67 -2.03
N ALA A 700 -19.81 -5.94 -3.26
CA ALA A 700 -20.44 -6.92 -4.15
C ALA A 700 -20.32 -8.38 -3.65
N THR A 701 -19.44 -8.63 -2.67
CA THR A 701 -19.31 -9.95 -2.03
C THR A 701 -20.64 -10.40 -1.37
N TYR A 702 -21.49 -9.46 -0.95
CA TYR A 702 -22.83 -9.75 -0.41
C TYR A 702 -23.79 -10.34 -1.45
N GLU A 703 -23.56 -10.10 -2.75
CA GLU A 703 -24.38 -10.63 -3.86
C GLU A 703 -23.90 -11.99 -4.39
N GLN A 704 -22.90 -12.63 -3.77
CA GLN A 704 -22.29 -13.90 -4.21
C GLN A 704 -21.65 -13.87 -5.61
N LYS A 705 -21.28 -12.69 -6.12
CA LYS A 705 -20.49 -12.54 -7.34
C LYS A 705 -19.00 -12.42 -7.01
N ASP A 706 -18.12 -12.77 -7.95
CA ASP A 706 -16.66 -12.60 -7.78
C ASP A 706 -16.28 -11.11 -7.91
N PRO A 707 -15.79 -10.46 -6.84
CA PRO A 707 -15.38 -9.05 -6.87
C PRO A 707 -14.28 -8.78 -7.90
N LEU A 708 -13.35 -9.71 -8.12
CA LEU A 708 -12.26 -9.48 -9.08
C LEU A 708 -12.77 -9.44 -10.51
N LEU A 709 -13.78 -10.25 -10.84
CA LEU A 709 -14.39 -10.26 -12.16
C LEU A 709 -15.15 -8.96 -12.43
N ILE A 710 -15.94 -8.49 -11.46
CA ILE A 710 -16.65 -7.21 -11.57
C ILE A 710 -15.64 -6.07 -11.74
N TYR A 711 -14.60 -6.04 -10.91
CA TYR A 711 -13.54 -5.04 -11.03
C TYR A 711 -12.90 -5.05 -12.42
N LYS A 712 -12.60 -6.23 -12.98
CA LYS A 712 -12.04 -6.35 -14.35
C LYS A 712 -12.95 -5.78 -15.42
N LEU A 713 -14.26 -6.05 -15.36
CA LEU A 713 -15.23 -5.57 -16.34
C LEU A 713 -15.43 -4.05 -16.22
N GLU A 714 -15.67 -3.55 -15.01
CA GLU A 714 -15.93 -2.13 -14.78
C GLU A 714 -14.68 -1.28 -15.00
N SER A 715 -13.50 -1.72 -14.54
CA SER A 715 -12.25 -1.01 -14.79
C SER A 715 -11.90 -0.93 -16.27
N PHE A 716 -12.27 -1.94 -17.06
CA PHE A 716 -12.10 -1.91 -18.52
C PHE A 716 -13.05 -0.91 -19.17
N ASN A 717 -14.31 -0.83 -18.72
CA ASN A 717 -15.26 0.16 -19.19
C ASN A 717 -14.80 1.59 -18.87
N LEU A 718 -14.40 1.86 -17.62
CA LEU A 718 -13.81 3.15 -17.22
C LEU A 718 -12.60 3.50 -18.09
N PHE A 719 -11.72 2.53 -18.33
CA PHE A 719 -10.55 2.73 -19.19
C PHE A 719 -10.94 3.06 -20.64
N LYS A 720 -11.95 2.40 -21.20
CA LYS A 720 -12.48 2.69 -22.54
C LYS A 720 -13.00 4.13 -22.62
N ILE A 721 -13.81 4.53 -21.65
CA ILE A 721 -14.37 5.89 -21.55
C ILE A 721 -13.25 6.93 -21.44
N MET A 722 -12.25 6.67 -20.59
CA MET A 722 -11.09 7.55 -20.45
C MET A 722 -10.32 7.68 -21.76
N ILE A 723 -10.07 6.59 -22.49
CA ILE A 723 -9.37 6.63 -23.78
C ILE A 723 -10.17 7.44 -24.81
N GLN A 724 -11.49 7.23 -24.90
CA GLN A 724 -12.37 8.00 -25.79
C GLN A 724 -12.32 9.49 -25.45
N LYS A 725 -12.38 9.83 -24.16
CA LYS A 725 -12.24 11.21 -23.68
C LYS A 725 -10.89 11.81 -24.06
N ILE A 726 -9.79 11.10 -23.83
CA ILE A 726 -8.45 11.55 -24.23
C ILE A 726 -8.40 11.81 -25.73
N ASN A 727 -8.89 10.88 -26.55
CA ASN A 727 -8.88 11.01 -28.00
C ASN A 727 -9.68 12.25 -28.44
N ASN A 728 -10.88 12.44 -27.89
CA ASN A 728 -11.73 13.60 -28.21
C ASN A 728 -11.10 14.92 -27.75
N ASP A 729 -10.64 15.01 -26.50
CA ASP A 729 -10.05 16.23 -25.93
C ASP A 729 -8.79 16.64 -26.70
N VAL A 730 -7.92 15.69 -27.05
CA VAL A 730 -6.71 15.95 -27.83
C VAL A 730 -7.07 16.42 -29.24
N VAL A 731 -7.93 15.68 -29.96
CA VAL A 731 -8.28 16.01 -31.34
C VAL A 731 -9.03 17.34 -31.42
N SER A 732 -10.04 17.54 -30.56
CA SER A 732 -10.82 18.77 -30.52
C SER A 732 -9.94 19.98 -30.24
N PHE A 733 -9.01 19.88 -29.29
CA PHE A 733 -8.08 20.97 -28.98
C PHE A 733 -7.12 21.23 -30.14
N LEU A 734 -6.56 20.19 -30.78
CA LEU A 734 -5.66 20.37 -31.93
C LEU A 734 -6.38 20.99 -33.15
N VAL A 735 -7.63 20.59 -33.40
CA VAL A 735 -8.43 21.10 -34.52
C VAL A 735 -9.01 22.49 -34.26
N LYS A 736 -9.26 22.90 -33.01
CA LYS A 736 -9.73 24.26 -32.67
C LYS A 736 -8.63 25.23 -32.26
N GLY A 737 -7.52 24.71 -31.75
CA GLY A 737 -6.44 25.48 -31.15
C GLY A 737 -5.76 26.46 -32.12
N ASN A 738 -5.65 27.72 -31.74
CA ASN A 738 -4.97 28.76 -32.50
C ASN A 738 -3.97 29.50 -31.60
N LEU A 739 -3.04 30.21 -32.24
CA LEU A 739 -2.14 31.12 -31.53
C LEU A 739 -2.90 32.44 -31.25
N PRO A 740 -2.92 32.95 -30.01
CA PRO A 740 -3.47 34.27 -29.72
C PRO A 740 -2.68 35.34 -30.49
N VAL A 741 -3.35 36.44 -30.81
CA VAL A 741 -2.89 37.49 -31.75
C VAL A 741 -1.43 37.93 -31.51
N GLN A 742 -0.72 38.09 -32.63
CA GLN A 742 0.72 38.37 -32.77
C GLN A 742 1.13 39.71 -32.13
N ASP A 743 1.50 39.69 -30.84
CA ASP A 743 2.35 40.72 -30.24
C ASP A 743 3.75 40.14 -30.01
N PRO A 744 4.81 40.65 -30.67
CA PRO A 744 6.20 40.24 -30.43
C PRO A 744 6.62 40.36 -28.96
N ASP A 745 6.01 41.28 -28.20
CA ASP A 745 6.30 41.49 -26.77
C ASP A 745 5.64 40.46 -25.84
N ALA A 746 4.74 39.61 -26.37
CA ALA A 746 4.07 38.55 -25.59
C ALA A 746 4.92 37.27 -25.43
N VAL A 747 5.96 37.07 -26.23
CA VAL A 747 6.82 35.88 -26.15
C VAL A 747 7.83 36.05 -25.03
N ARG A 748 7.64 35.29 -23.95
CA ARG A 748 8.52 35.27 -22.79
C ARG A 748 9.51 34.11 -22.88
N GLU A 749 10.72 34.33 -22.39
CA GLU A 749 11.68 33.25 -22.14
C GLU A 749 11.02 32.19 -21.25
N ALA A 750 11.06 30.93 -21.68
CA ALA A 750 10.71 29.83 -20.81
C ALA A 750 11.84 29.71 -19.78
N GLN A 751 11.61 30.17 -18.54
CA GLN A 751 12.50 29.76 -17.44
C GLN A 751 12.56 28.24 -17.47
N ALA A 752 13.77 27.67 -17.46
CA ALA A 752 13.95 26.23 -17.35
C ALA A 752 12.99 25.73 -16.26
N PRO A 753 12.15 24.71 -16.54
CA PRO A 753 11.15 24.26 -15.59
C PRO A 753 11.87 24.09 -14.26
N ARG A 754 11.47 24.88 -13.25
CA ARG A 754 11.91 24.60 -11.88
C ARG A 754 11.49 23.16 -11.68
N GLY A 755 12.47 22.26 -11.59
CA GLY A 755 12.21 20.83 -11.48
C GLY A 755 11.11 20.62 -10.46
N ILE A 756 10.16 19.73 -10.77
CA ILE A 756 8.97 19.47 -9.95
C ILE A 756 9.37 19.57 -8.49
N ASP A 757 8.72 20.45 -7.73
CA ASP A 757 9.03 20.61 -6.32
C ASP A 757 8.68 19.32 -5.58
N HIS A 758 9.65 18.41 -5.53
CA HIS A 758 9.52 17.10 -4.90
C HIS A 758 9.23 17.20 -3.40
N SER A 759 9.32 18.40 -2.79
CA SER A 759 8.93 18.58 -1.39
C SER A 759 7.42 18.39 -1.15
N ARG A 760 6.59 18.57 -2.19
CA ARG A 760 5.13 18.42 -2.11
C ARG A 760 4.62 17.02 -2.45
N LEU A 761 5.44 16.21 -3.13
CA LEU A 761 5.12 14.82 -3.43
C LEU A 761 5.36 13.97 -2.18
N LYS A 762 4.37 13.15 -1.82
CA LYS A 762 4.46 12.25 -0.67
C LYS A 762 4.34 10.81 -1.13
N GLU A 763 5.07 9.95 -0.46
CA GLU A 763 4.96 8.51 -0.67
C GLU A 763 3.82 8.01 0.22
N GLU A 764 2.88 7.28 -0.38
CA GLU A 764 1.75 6.73 0.36
C GLU A 764 1.82 5.23 0.43
N ARG A 765 1.35 4.73 1.56
CA ARG A 765 1.15 3.33 1.83
C ARG A 765 -0.34 3.08 1.77
N THR A 766 -0.80 2.43 0.72
CA THR A 766 -2.15 1.87 0.78
C THR A 766 -2.12 0.68 1.70
N ASP A 767 -2.60 0.91 2.91
CA ASP A 767 -3.06 -0.18 3.72
C ASP A 767 -4.37 -0.68 3.03
N LEU A 768 -4.26 -1.62 2.09
CA LEU A 768 -5.35 -2.54 1.67
C LEU A 768 -5.86 -3.43 2.82
N LEU A 769 -5.73 -2.94 4.05
CA LEU A 769 -5.02 -3.60 5.13
C LEU A 769 -5.73 -3.56 6.48
N SER A 770 -6.93 -2.99 6.41
CA SER A 770 -8.08 -3.82 6.74
C SER A 770 -8.18 -5.16 5.92
N GLN A 771 -7.13 -5.59 5.18
CA GLN A 771 -6.48 -6.93 5.04
C GLN A 771 -4.97 -6.91 4.51
N ALA A 772 -3.97 -7.21 5.39
CA ALA A 772 -2.48 -7.59 5.25
C ALA A 772 -1.23 -6.65 4.96
N HIS A 773 -0.42 -6.28 6.01
CA HIS A 773 0.54 -5.14 6.22
C HIS A 773 1.89 -5.25 5.48
N SER A 774 2.42 -4.15 4.91
CA SER A 774 3.87 -3.91 4.73
C SER A 774 4.27 -2.44 4.57
N ASP A 775 5.52 -2.10 4.92
CA ASP A 775 6.29 -1.10 4.17
C ASP A 775 7.78 -0.95 4.60
N THR A 776 8.71 -0.88 3.63
CA THR A 776 10.13 -0.45 3.75
C THR A 776 10.55 0.60 2.70
N GLN A 777 11.42 1.57 3.06
CA GLN A 777 11.73 2.79 2.28
C GLN A 777 13.17 2.94 1.75
N GLY A 778 13.29 3.70 0.66
CA GLY A 778 14.52 3.99 -0.09
C GLY A 778 15.44 5.09 0.47
N PRO A 779 16.54 5.41 -0.25
CA PRO A 779 17.70 6.11 0.30
C PRO A 779 17.68 7.63 0.07
N ARG A 780 18.15 8.44 1.04
CA ARG A 780 18.50 9.86 0.81
C ARG A 780 19.90 10.27 1.31
N LYS A 781 20.55 10.93 0.34
CA LYS A 781 21.76 11.77 0.25
C LYS A 781 22.43 12.25 1.55
N THR A 782 23.74 11.98 1.61
CA THR A 782 24.70 12.54 2.56
C THR A 782 25.17 13.95 2.15
N ALA A 783 25.28 14.84 3.14
CA ALA A 783 26.08 16.07 3.02
C ALA A 783 27.59 15.73 2.98
N PRO A 784 28.43 16.44 2.20
CA PRO A 784 29.83 16.08 2.05
C PRO A 784 30.65 16.47 3.27
N VAL A 785 31.27 15.49 3.91
CA VAL A 785 32.42 15.68 4.81
C VAL A 785 33.65 15.89 3.93
N THR A 786 34.32 17.03 4.06
CA THR A 786 35.57 17.38 3.37
C THR A 786 36.67 16.37 3.75
N ARG A 787 36.98 15.44 2.84
CA ARG A 787 38.16 14.57 2.91
C ARG A 787 39.13 15.01 1.81
N THR A 788 40.36 15.32 2.20
CA THR A 788 41.44 15.96 1.40
C THR A 788 42.17 15.03 0.42
N GLU A 789 41.63 13.86 0.10
CA GLU A 789 42.25 12.93 -0.85
C GLU A 789 41.45 12.82 -2.14
N LYS A 790 42.16 12.98 -3.27
CA LYS A 790 41.62 12.98 -4.63
C LYS A 790 41.04 11.60 -4.94
N LYS A 791 39.72 11.43 -4.84
CA LYS A 791 39.03 10.21 -5.27
C LYS A 791 38.92 10.21 -6.79
N TYR A 792 39.46 9.17 -7.42
CA TYR A 792 39.22 8.87 -8.84
C TYR A 792 37.79 8.37 -9.03
N GLY A 793 37.09 8.93 -10.03
CA GLY A 793 35.74 8.56 -10.43
C GLY A 793 35.69 7.26 -11.24
N ARG A 794 34.47 6.73 -11.44
CA ARG A 794 34.20 5.42 -12.08
C ARG A 794 34.80 5.23 -13.49
N ASN A 795 35.17 6.32 -14.17
CA ASN A 795 35.71 6.31 -15.53
C ASN A 795 37.06 7.05 -15.64
N ASP A 796 37.69 7.40 -14.51
CA ASP A 796 38.97 8.10 -14.53
C ASP A 796 40.10 7.12 -14.89
N LYS A 797 40.95 7.52 -15.84
CA LYS A 797 42.14 6.75 -16.19
C LYS A 797 43.12 6.81 -15.02
N VAL A 798 43.33 5.67 -14.36
CA VAL A 798 44.32 5.51 -13.29
C VAL A 798 45.52 4.71 -13.79
N LYS A 799 46.71 5.07 -13.34
CA LYS A 799 47.91 4.25 -13.54
C LYS A 799 47.95 3.18 -12.46
N VAL A 800 47.96 1.91 -12.85
CA VAL A 800 47.98 0.78 -11.92
C VAL A 800 49.39 0.24 -11.81
N GLN A 801 49.96 0.27 -10.61
CA GLN A 801 51.24 -0.36 -10.33
C GLN A 801 51.00 -1.79 -9.79
N TYR A 802 51.49 -2.78 -10.52
CA TYR A 802 51.46 -4.18 -10.09
C TYR A 802 52.53 -4.41 -9.01
N ASN A 803 52.33 -5.45 -8.19
CA ASN A 803 53.25 -5.80 -7.10
C ASN A 803 54.69 -6.14 -7.56
N ASP A 804 54.89 -6.37 -8.86
CA ASP A 804 56.19 -6.60 -9.49
C ASP A 804 56.85 -5.32 -10.04
N GLY A 805 56.26 -4.15 -9.78
CA GLY A 805 56.80 -2.85 -10.14
C GLY A 805 56.40 -2.33 -11.52
N ARG A 806 55.65 -3.10 -12.33
CA ARG A 806 55.16 -2.63 -13.63
C ARG A 806 54.01 -1.63 -13.47
N VAL A 807 53.98 -0.58 -14.29
CA VAL A 807 52.93 0.45 -14.28
C VAL A 807 52.20 0.44 -15.63
N ALA A 808 50.87 0.27 -15.61
CA ALA A 808 49.98 0.34 -16.78
C ALA A 808 49.08 1.57 -16.72
#